data_AF-G7E1H0-F1
#
_entry.id   AF-G7E1H0-F1
#
_cell.length_a   1.000
_cell.length_b   1.000
_cell.length_c   1.000
_cell.angle_alpha   90.00
_cell.angle_beta   90.00
_cell.angle_gamma   90.00
#
_symmetry.space_group_name_H-M   'P 1'
#
loop_
_entity.id
_entity.type
_entity.pdbx_description
1 polymer ?
#
loop_
_entity_poly.entity_id
_entity_poly.type
_entity_poly.pdbx_seq_one_letter_code
_entity_poly.pdbx_strand_id
1 'polypeptide(L)'
;MRWRTSYWSVIACVWLCVSAGGRARAGPAMSNERKRQLRELTRETFNHGMRHYMRVAYPQAELRPLSCQPLGPSPDPTDEINDVVGHFPLTLIDALDTFVVFQDKAGFERAVKDVLRQLSSFDMDSKVQVFEVTIRVMGGLLSAHIFASDETRGFAISGYKGELLSLAQDLGERLLPAFQYSLTGMPFARINLRHGISRTESTETCTAGAGSLLLEFATLSRLTDNPIYEQVARKAFFSLWAKRSALNLLGNTIDLQTGAWIYGIASVGAGIDSFMEYMIKAYVLLGDEEYWNVFAESYDAIQQHVKSSEGHWYRGVNMHSGKIAQTHIDSLGAFWPGTQVLAGDVESAIKGHLVYANIWARYSGLPETFSIQNREAVSAGYPLRPEFIESTLYLYRATGDPYYLFVGERFIEDFVNRTRVDCGLASLKNVKTGGHDDRMHSFVLSETLKYAYLLFDESNPVHKDESNAVWSTEGHYLAVDRHKLNHSTHPLVSTSPQRGALRATCVNPVQPTPWTTSIAARGDADVARALVNWDVSESFALQTGMWSPYSQCAKPELEQYVRPSTVEVVFSPNGQVEDPNPGADKVIMLSNGFVVRKMEGLRLTLTQRPDSGGAYDITRISQYMIPKGATVFFADPSVLDAFRHDPQSTQEVRLKTRYLDTAGRHAVESHLGMRATFGPNPLLPNVLSQTHFARNAPMRSLIKPSSTTYGCHPYSVARPANPKASGPVVFLLRGHCTFVDKAYYAAQSGASGLIVSSDHDEALQASGDGEPVDLLAKLSVPLITVSNSTGTRLDELLSVSNRSIQIEAMPPELVPDSKIQINNCLLLNVKLLE
;
A
#
# COMPACT_ATOMS: atom_id res chain seq x y z
N MET A 1 -9.51 26.66 -67.59
CA MET A 1 -10.45 27.23 -66.58
C MET A 1 -9.58 27.66 -65.38
N ARG A 2 -9.65 28.89 -64.83
CA ARG A 2 -10.72 29.47 -63.99
C ARG A 2 -11.08 28.53 -62.83
N TRP A 3 -10.88 28.78 -61.53
CA TRP A 3 -10.17 29.83 -60.73
C TRP A 3 -9.73 29.16 -59.37
N ARG A 4 -9.20 29.77 -58.30
CA ARG A 4 -8.82 31.16 -57.93
C ARG A 4 -7.59 31.19 -56.96
N THR A 5 -7.65 31.99 -55.88
CA THR A 5 -6.61 32.29 -54.86
C THR A 5 -6.94 31.71 -53.48
N SER A 6 -5.99 31.85 -52.54
CA SER A 6 -6.11 31.72 -51.07
C SER A 6 -5.89 30.32 -50.46
N TYR A 7 -4.65 30.07 -50.02
CA TYR A 7 -4.27 28.92 -49.17
C TYR A 7 -3.29 29.25 -48.03
N TRP A 8 -2.93 30.53 -47.83
CA TRP A 8 -1.86 30.97 -46.91
C TRP A 8 -2.33 31.75 -45.67
N SER A 9 -3.65 31.83 -45.42
CA SER A 9 -4.22 32.62 -44.31
C SER A 9 -4.94 31.79 -43.24
N VAL A 10 -5.04 30.46 -43.40
CA VAL A 10 -5.76 29.58 -42.46
C VAL A 10 -4.81 28.87 -41.48
N ILE A 11 -3.62 28.48 -41.95
CA ILE A 11 -2.63 27.74 -41.14
C ILE A 11 -2.14 28.57 -39.94
N ALA A 12 -2.01 29.89 -40.10
CA ALA A 12 -1.59 30.80 -39.02
C ALA A 12 -2.60 30.86 -37.85
N CYS A 13 -3.91 30.87 -38.13
CA CYS A 13 -4.93 30.91 -37.07
C CYS A 13 -5.05 29.58 -36.33
N VAL A 14 -4.87 28.44 -37.01
CA VAL A 14 -4.88 27.12 -36.34
C VAL A 14 -3.71 26.98 -35.37
N TRP A 15 -2.53 27.54 -35.69
CA TRP A 15 -1.39 27.56 -34.77
C TRP A 15 -1.56 28.52 -33.57
N LEU A 16 -2.39 29.56 -33.69
CA LEU A 16 -2.63 30.55 -32.62
C LEU A 16 -3.82 30.20 -31.69
N CYS A 17 -4.79 29.39 -32.14
CA CYS A 17 -5.90 28.96 -31.30
C CYS A 17 -5.62 27.71 -30.46
N VAL A 18 -4.65 26.86 -30.84
CA VAL A 18 -4.24 25.69 -30.03
C VAL A 18 -3.42 26.10 -28.78
N SER A 19 -2.91 27.34 -28.74
CA SER A 19 -2.25 27.94 -27.57
C SER A 19 -3.19 28.51 -26.49
N ALA A 20 -4.52 28.47 -26.69
CA ALA A 20 -5.51 29.02 -25.76
C ALA A 20 -6.21 27.98 -24.87
N GLY A 21 -5.90 26.68 -25.04
CA GLY A 21 -6.28 25.64 -24.09
C GLY A 21 -5.19 25.44 -23.04
N GLY A 22 -5.54 25.57 -21.76
CA GLY A 22 -4.59 25.55 -20.64
C GLY A 22 -3.85 24.23 -20.47
N ARG A 23 -2.71 24.05 -21.15
CA ARG A 23 -1.79 22.94 -20.88
C ARG A 23 -1.06 23.20 -19.57
N ALA A 24 -1.44 22.48 -18.52
CA ALA A 24 -0.60 22.32 -17.33
C ALA A 24 0.73 21.70 -17.76
N ARG A 25 1.77 22.53 -17.91
CA ARG A 25 3.13 22.05 -18.11
C ARG A 25 3.59 21.39 -16.81
N ALA A 26 4.16 20.20 -16.89
CA ALA A 26 5.08 19.76 -15.84
C ALA A 26 6.16 20.84 -15.65
N GLY A 27 6.50 21.15 -14.40
CA GLY A 27 7.47 22.20 -14.08
C GLY A 27 8.82 21.95 -14.79
N PRO A 28 9.56 23.00 -15.17
CA PRO A 28 10.87 22.82 -15.79
C PRO A 28 11.79 22.07 -14.83
N ALA A 29 12.32 20.92 -15.25
CA ALA A 29 13.17 20.10 -14.39
C ALA A 29 14.37 20.91 -13.85
N MET A 30 14.62 20.82 -12.54
CA MET A 30 15.69 21.58 -11.87
C MET A 30 17.05 21.29 -12.50
N SER A 31 17.78 22.35 -12.86
CA SER A 31 19.07 22.22 -13.53
C SER A 31 20.12 21.57 -12.63
N ASN A 32 21.07 20.85 -13.22
CA ASN A 32 22.18 20.23 -12.48
C ASN A 32 23.05 21.27 -11.75
N GLU A 33 23.09 22.50 -12.24
CA GLU A 33 23.76 23.61 -11.57
C GLU A 33 22.97 24.12 -10.36
N ARG A 34 21.63 24.21 -10.43
CA ARG A 34 20.82 24.57 -9.26
C ARG A 34 20.81 23.47 -8.18
N LYS A 35 20.75 22.18 -8.57
CA LYS A 35 20.97 21.06 -7.64
C LYS A 35 22.32 21.18 -6.93
N ARG A 36 23.40 21.43 -7.67
CA ARG A 36 24.74 21.69 -7.09
C ARG A 36 24.73 22.86 -6.10
N GLN A 37 24.10 23.99 -6.44
CA GLN A 37 24.04 25.15 -5.55
C GLN A 37 23.30 24.85 -4.23
N LEU A 38 22.18 24.13 -4.29
CA LEU A 38 21.42 23.73 -3.10
C LEU A 38 22.18 22.68 -2.25
N ARG A 39 22.90 21.77 -2.91
CA ARG A 39 23.82 20.82 -2.28
C ARG A 39 24.94 21.52 -1.51
N GLU A 40 25.61 22.49 -2.12
CA GLU A 40 26.68 23.24 -1.44
C GLU A 40 26.14 24.22 -0.38
N LEU A 41 24.96 24.82 -0.56
CA LEU A 41 24.28 25.59 0.49
C LEU A 41 23.99 24.73 1.73
N THR A 42 23.56 23.49 1.52
CA THR A 42 23.38 22.50 2.60
C THR A 42 24.71 22.19 3.28
N ARG A 43 25.77 21.96 2.49
CA ARG A 43 27.13 21.73 3.00
C ARG A 43 27.65 22.91 3.83
N GLU A 44 27.47 24.14 3.38
CA GLU A 44 27.86 25.37 4.10
C GLU A 44 27.06 25.61 5.38
N THR A 45 25.84 25.07 5.45
CA THR A 45 24.96 25.15 6.63
C THR A 45 25.37 24.12 7.70
N PHE A 46 25.66 22.88 7.30
CA PHE A 46 26.27 21.89 8.20
C PHE A 46 27.65 22.37 8.69
N ASN A 47 28.50 22.85 7.78
CA ASN A 47 29.81 23.42 8.11
C ASN A 47 29.72 24.64 9.04
N HIS A 48 28.58 25.34 9.08
CA HIS A 48 28.34 26.42 10.03
C HIS A 48 27.98 25.90 11.42
N GLY A 49 27.03 24.97 11.52
CA GLY A 49 26.67 24.32 12.80
C GLY A 49 27.83 23.55 13.41
N MET A 50 28.44 22.64 12.65
CA MET A 50 29.57 21.80 13.10
C MET A 50 30.79 22.63 13.53
N ARG A 51 31.16 23.69 12.77
CA ARG A 51 32.28 24.56 13.16
C ARG A 51 32.00 25.32 14.46
N HIS A 52 30.76 25.71 14.70
CA HIS A 52 30.39 26.38 15.96
C HIS A 52 30.35 25.41 17.13
N TYR A 53 29.78 24.21 16.94
CA TYR A 53 29.85 23.13 17.92
C TYR A 53 31.30 22.83 18.31
N MET A 54 32.19 22.57 17.34
CA MET A 54 33.61 22.25 17.59
C MET A 54 34.43 23.41 18.20
N ARG A 55 33.95 24.66 18.13
CA ARG A 55 34.61 25.85 18.70
C ARG A 55 34.09 26.21 20.10
N VAL A 56 32.82 25.92 20.38
CA VAL A 56 32.09 26.50 21.54
C VAL A 56 31.57 25.44 22.50
N ALA A 57 31.14 24.28 22.00
CA ALA A 57 30.48 23.25 22.79
C ALA A 57 31.38 22.03 23.05
N TYR A 58 32.06 21.52 22.02
CA TYR A 58 32.92 20.33 22.11
C TYR A 58 33.92 20.42 23.29
N PRO A 59 34.02 19.40 24.16
CA PRO A 59 33.47 18.04 24.02
C PRO A 59 32.10 17.81 24.71
N GLN A 60 31.34 18.85 25.05
CA GLN A 60 29.98 18.72 25.59
C GLN A 60 29.01 18.20 24.52
N ALA A 61 27.85 17.69 24.94
CA ALA A 61 26.93 16.97 24.06
C ALA A 61 26.36 17.84 22.93
N GLU A 62 25.81 19.01 23.24
CA GLU A 62 25.10 19.89 22.28
C GLU A 62 25.54 21.36 22.40
N LEU A 63 24.99 22.23 21.55
CA LEU A 63 25.31 23.66 21.47
C LEU A 63 24.09 24.52 21.79
N ARG A 64 24.30 25.62 22.52
CA ARG A 64 23.36 26.74 22.68
C ARG A 64 23.72 27.88 21.71
N PRO A 65 23.04 27.99 20.55
CA PRO A 65 23.50 28.79 19.43
C PRO A 65 23.12 30.28 19.50
N LEU A 66 22.27 30.69 20.45
CA LEU A 66 21.95 32.09 20.73
C LEU A 66 22.88 32.66 21.82
N SER A 67 23.12 31.90 22.89
CA SER A 67 24.02 32.32 23.98
C SER A 67 25.51 32.02 23.75
N CYS A 68 25.85 31.33 22.66
CA CYS A 68 27.20 30.80 22.38
C CYS A 68 27.76 29.98 23.57
N GLN A 69 26.95 29.09 24.16
CA GLN A 69 27.37 28.25 25.28
C GLN A 69 27.37 26.75 24.92
N PRO A 70 28.17 25.92 25.60
CA PRO A 70 27.94 24.48 25.61
C PRO A 70 26.57 24.12 26.22
N LEU A 71 26.03 22.98 25.78
CA LEU A 71 24.98 22.25 26.49
C LEU A 71 25.55 20.89 26.91
N GLY A 72 25.74 20.73 28.22
CA GLY A 72 26.09 19.47 28.90
C GLY A 72 25.00 19.08 29.91
N PRO A 73 25.15 17.92 30.58
CA PRO A 73 24.14 17.37 31.48
C PRO A 73 23.69 18.33 32.58
N SER A 74 22.41 18.24 32.91
CA SER A 74 21.80 18.95 34.03
C SER A 74 22.19 18.29 35.36
N PRO A 75 22.51 19.07 36.42
CA PRO A 75 22.86 18.52 37.73
C PRO A 75 21.66 17.89 38.46
N ASP A 76 20.44 18.05 37.95
CA ASP A 76 19.27 17.32 38.42
C ASP A 76 19.13 16.00 37.61
N PRO A 77 19.27 14.81 38.24
CA PRO A 77 19.17 13.52 37.56
C PRO A 77 17.72 13.15 37.17
N THR A 78 16.74 14.02 37.40
CA THR A 78 15.35 13.89 36.96
C THR A 78 14.98 14.78 35.77
N ASP A 79 15.89 15.68 35.37
CA ASP A 79 15.73 16.53 34.19
C ASP A 79 15.83 15.71 32.89
N GLU A 80 14.75 15.70 32.09
CA GLU A 80 14.64 14.94 30.84
C GLU A 80 15.69 15.32 29.80
N ILE A 81 16.38 16.47 29.95
CA ILE A 81 17.50 16.82 29.07
C ILE A 81 18.62 15.78 29.13
N ASN A 82 18.82 15.13 30.28
CA ASN A 82 19.84 14.11 30.52
C ASN A 82 19.60 12.80 29.76
N ASP A 83 18.37 12.57 29.26
CA ASP A 83 18.05 11.38 28.46
C ASP A 83 18.92 11.27 27.20
N VAL A 84 19.28 12.43 26.65
CA VAL A 84 20.12 12.62 25.45
C VAL A 84 21.49 13.21 25.82
N VAL A 85 21.51 14.22 26.70
CA VAL A 85 22.67 15.08 26.97
C VAL A 85 23.57 14.47 28.07
N GLY A 86 24.31 13.41 27.71
CA GLY A 86 25.29 12.76 28.58
C GLY A 86 26.67 13.46 28.61
N HIS A 87 27.61 12.89 29.39
CA HIS A 87 29.00 13.39 29.53
C HIS A 87 29.92 13.06 28.33
N PHE A 88 29.38 12.99 27.10
CA PHE A 88 30.09 12.60 25.88
C PHE A 88 29.80 13.58 24.73
N PRO A 89 30.68 13.69 23.70
CA PRO A 89 30.53 14.63 22.59
C PRO A 89 29.48 14.18 21.57
N LEU A 90 28.20 14.13 22.01
CA LEU A 90 27.06 13.60 21.26
C LEU A 90 27.00 14.13 19.81
N THR A 91 26.91 15.44 19.60
CA THR A 91 26.79 16.04 18.25
C THR A 91 27.97 15.69 17.33
N LEU A 92 29.14 15.34 17.86
CA LEU A 92 30.26 14.84 17.04
C LEU A 92 30.10 13.37 16.66
N ILE A 93 29.69 12.51 17.62
CA ILE A 93 29.48 11.07 17.42
C ILE A 93 28.34 10.83 16.42
N ASP A 94 27.24 11.53 16.63
CA ASP A 94 26.01 11.49 15.84
C ASP A 94 26.30 11.90 14.37
N ALA A 95 27.06 12.98 14.17
CA ALA A 95 27.39 13.49 12.83
C ALA A 95 28.56 12.78 12.12
N LEU A 96 29.14 11.70 12.65
CA LEU A 96 30.34 11.06 12.08
C LEU A 96 30.14 10.61 10.63
N ASP A 97 29.03 9.95 10.31
CA ASP A 97 28.76 9.45 8.95
C ASP A 97 28.17 10.51 8.02
N THR A 98 27.76 11.69 8.52
CA THR A 98 27.48 12.85 7.66
C THR A 98 28.73 13.29 6.90
N PHE A 99 29.92 13.21 7.51
CA PHE A 99 31.18 13.49 6.79
C PHE A 99 31.41 12.51 5.61
N VAL A 100 30.98 11.25 5.77
CA VAL A 100 31.03 10.23 4.72
C VAL A 100 30.05 10.57 3.60
N VAL A 101 28.79 10.86 3.92
CA VAL A 101 27.78 11.31 2.95
C VAL A 101 28.26 12.55 2.19
N PHE A 102 28.89 13.49 2.89
CA PHE A 102 29.45 14.73 2.33
C PHE A 102 30.72 14.53 1.51
N GLN A 103 31.28 13.31 1.48
CA GLN A 103 32.53 12.95 0.82
C GLN A 103 33.78 13.64 1.40
N ASP A 104 33.75 14.09 2.66
CA ASP A 104 34.90 14.69 3.36
C ASP A 104 35.65 13.63 4.20
N LYS A 105 36.48 12.82 3.53
CA LYS A 105 37.32 11.82 4.21
C LYS A 105 38.27 12.45 5.24
N ALA A 106 38.76 13.67 5.00
CA ALA A 106 39.66 14.35 5.93
C ALA A 106 38.93 14.92 7.15
N GLY A 107 37.67 15.36 7.00
CA GLY A 107 36.74 15.65 8.09
C GLY A 107 36.44 14.40 8.92
N PHE A 108 36.01 13.31 8.28
CA PHE A 108 35.72 12.04 8.92
C PHE A 108 36.90 11.52 9.77
N GLU A 109 38.10 11.44 9.19
CA GLU A 109 39.29 10.96 9.91
C GLU A 109 39.64 11.83 11.13
N ARG A 110 39.45 13.15 11.04
CA ARG A 110 39.64 14.06 12.18
C ARG A 110 38.56 13.89 13.23
N ALA A 111 37.30 13.82 12.83
CA ALA A 111 36.16 13.65 13.74
C ALA A 111 36.27 12.35 14.55
N VAL A 112 36.61 11.23 13.91
CA VAL A 112 36.91 9.96 14.59
C VAL A 112 38.07 10.12 15.60
N LYS A 113 39.16 10.79 15.21
CA LYS A 113 40.31 11.06 16.09
C LYS A 113 40.02 12.07 17.21
N ASP A 114 38.99 12.89 17.07
CA ASP A 114 38.51 13.83 18.09
C ASP A 114 37.59 13.11 19.09
N VAL A 115 36.67 12.24 18.65
CA VAL A 115 35.87 11.35 19.53
C VAL A 115 36.79 10.46 20.38
N LEU A 116 37.71 9.72 19.74
CA LEU A 116 38.63 8.79 20.42
C LEU A 116 39.64 9.47 21.36
N ARG A 117 39.75 10.81 21.35
CA ARG A 117 40.58 11.57 22.30
C ARG A 117 39.82 11.93 23.58
N GLN A 118 38.51 12.09 23.50
CA GLN A 118 37.66 12.51 24.63
C GLN A 118 37.04 11.30 25.34
N LEU A 119 36.68 10.27 24.56
CA LEU A 119 35.89 9.14 25.03
C LEU A 119 36.73 7.86 24.95
N SER A 120 37.10 7.32 26.11
CA SER A 120 37.80 6.04 26.26
C SER A 120 36.91 4.93 26.84
N SER A 121 35.83 5.28 27.51
CA SER A 121 34.78 4.38 28.00
C SER A 121 33.53 5.17 28.41
N PHE A 122 32.37 4.52 28.35
CA PHE A 122 31.10 4.97 28.90
C PHE A 122 30.95 4.69 30.41
N ASP A 123 32.03 4.45 31.16
CA ASP A 123 31.99 4.41 32.63
C ASP A 123 31.76 5.79 33.25
N MET A 124 30.53 6.28 33.12
CA MET A 124 30.11 7.63 33.50
C MET A 124 28.95 7.54 34.47
N ASP A 125 28.98 8.33 35.55
CA ASP A 125 27.79 8.56 36.35
C ASP A 125 26.88 9.49 35.55
N SER A 126 25.93 8.90 34.82
CA SER A 126 25.06 9.58 33.87
C SER A 126 23.81 8.74 33.68
N LYS A 127 22.67 9.27 34.09
CA LYS A 127 21.36 8.68 33.78
C LYS A 127 20.96 9.15 32.37
N VAL A 128 20.68 8.19 31.49
CA VAL A 128 20.34 8.40 30.08
C VAL A 128 19.13 7.54 29.68
N GLN A 129 18.49 7.86 28.56
CA GLN A 129 17.41 7.04 28.00
C GLN A 129 18.00 5.99 27.05
N VAL A 130 17.62 4.72 27.24
CA VAL A 130 18.17 3.56 26.51
C VAL A 130 17.97 3.71 25.00
N PHE A 131 16.80 4.21 24.59
CA PHE A 131 16.45 4.54 23.21
C PHE A 131 17.41 5.56 22.60
N GLU A 132 17.47 6.76 23.17
CA GLU A 132 18.24 7.89 22.64
C GLU A 132 19.74 7.58 22.49
N VAL A 133 20.36 6.93 23.49
CA VAL A 133 21.78 6.55 23.36
C VAL A 133 22.01 5.35 22.46
N THR A 134 21.00 4.50 22.23
CA THR A 134 21.12 3.45 21.22
C THR A 134 21.10 4.06 19.83
N ILE A 135 20.06 4.82 19.49
CA ILE A 135 19.90 5.35 18.14
C ILE A 135 21.02 6.34 17.80
N ARG A 136 21.33 7.33 18.66
CA ARG A 136 22.37 8.36 18.41
C ARG A 136 23.80 7.86 18.59
N VAL A 137 24.07 7.25 19.75
CA VAL A 137 25.46 7.02 20.19
C VAL A 137 25.95 5.65 19.73
N MET A 138 25.16 4.58 19.91
CA MET A 138 25.52 3.27 19.37
C MET A 138 25.43 3.28 17.83
N GLY A 139 24.36 3.84 17.24
CA GLY A 139 24.20 3.96 15.79
C GLY A 139 25.35 4.74 15.13
N GLY A 140 25.68 5.94 15.63
CA GLY A 140 26.78 6.75 15.12
C GLY A 140 28.15 6.05 15.22
N LEU A 141 28.44 5.39 16.35
CA LEU A 141 29.69 4.62 16.52
C LEU A 141 29.78 3.40 15.60
N LEU A 142 28.68 2.66 15.40
CA LEU A 142 28.63 1.49 14.51
C LEU A 142 28.77 1.90 13.03
N SER A 143 28.03 2.92 12.59
CA SER A 143 28.13 3.45 11.22
C SER A 143 29.54 3.96 10.92
N ALA A 144 30.11 4.76 11.82
CA ALA A 144 31.47 5.24 11.68
C ALA A 144 32.51 4.12 11.76
N HIS A 145 32.29 3.06 12.55
CA HIS A 145 33.15 1.88 12.51
C HIS A 145 33.15 1.23 11.13
N ILE A 146 31.97 0.96 10.55
CA ILE A 146 31.82 0.32 9.23
C ILE A 146 32.60 1.09 8.15
N PHE A 147 32.53 2.42 8.14
CA PHE A 147 33.28 3.25 7.18
C PHE A 147 34.77 3.39 7.51
N ALA A 148 35.18 3.26 8.77
CA ALA A 148 36.58 3.38 9.19
C ALA A 148 37.39 2.07 9.04
N SER A 149 36.75 0.89 9.04
CA SER A 149 37.40 -0.41 8.89
C SER A 149 37.37 -0.99 7.47
N ASP A 150 36.33 -0.71 6.68
CA ASP A 150 36.15 -1.31 5.35
C ASP A 150 36.82 -0.48 4.24
N GLU A 151 37.95 -1.00 3.70
CA GLU A 151 38.68 -0.37 2.60
C GLU A 151 37.82 -0.21 1.33
N THR A 152 36.86 -1.10 1.08
CA THR A 152 36.04 -1.08 -0.15
C THR A 152 35.10 0.12 -0.20
N ARG A 153 34.73 0.67 0.96
CA ARG A 153 33.93 1.89 1.10
C ARG A 153 34.73 3.17 0.86
N GLY A 154 36.05 3.08 0.79
CA GLY A 154 36.95 4.21 0.51
C GLY A 154 37.22 5.15 1.69
N PHE A 155 36.46 5.07 2.79
CA PHE A 155 36.64 5.93 3.98
C PHE A 155 37.58 5.37 5.05
N ALA A 156 38.06 4.13 4.88
CA ALA A 156 38.93 3.44 5.85
C ALA A 156 40.12 4.30 6.32
N ILE A 157 40.38 4.23 7.63
CA ILE A 157 41.36 5.05 8.34
C ILE A 157 42.64 4.24 8.59
N SER A 158 43.78 4.75 8.11
CA SER A 158 45.06 4.05 8.26
C SER A 158 45.44 3.89 9.73
N GLY A 159 45.67 2.64 10.15
CA GLY A 159 46.05 2.28 11.53
C GLY A 159 44.91 2.20 12.53
N TYR A 160 43.64 2.36 12.10
CA TYR A 160 42.45 2.09 12.91
C TYR A 160 42.35 0.61 13.28
N LYS A 161 41.87 0.30 14.49
CA LYS A 161 41.84 -1.07 15.06
C LYS A 161 40.46 -1.49 15.56
N GLY A 162 39.42 -0.71 15.23
CA GLY A 162 38.06 -0.96 15.68
C GLY A 162 37.68 -0.25 16.98
N GLU A 163 38.41 0.80 17.38
CA GLU A 163 38.21 1.50 18.66
C GLU A 163 36.76 2.04 18.84
N LEU A 164 36.06 2.44 17.77
CA LEU A 164 34.65 2.86 17.86
C LEU A 164 33.70 1.67 18.11
N LEU A 165 34.03 0.47 17.63
CA LEU A 165 33.29 -0.76 17.94
C LEU A 165 33.52 -1.19 19.39
N SER A 166 34.74 -1.00 19.92
CA SER A 166 35.01 -1.22 21.35
C SER A 166 34.18 -0.28 22.23
N LEU A 167 34.03 0.99 21.83
CA LEU A 167 33.13 1.94 22.51
C LEU A 167 31.65 1.56 22.37
N ALA A 168 31.21 1.14 21.19
CA ALA A 168 29.83 0.67 20.98
C ALA A 168 29.52 -0.59 21.80
N GLN A 169 30.49 -1.48 21.99
CA GLN A 169 30.38 -2.65 22.86
C GLN A 169 30.32 -2.27 24.34
N ASP A 170 31.20 -1.39 24.82
CA ASP A 170 31.17 -0.89 26.22
C ASP A 170 29.84 -0.15 26.54
N LEU A 171 29.27 0.57 25.58
CA LEU A 171 27.90 1.09 25.70
C LEU A 171 26.87 -0.04 25.76
N GLY A 172 26.92 -1.00 24.83
CA GLY A 172 26.00 -2.13 24.80
C GLY A 172 25.98 -2.93 26.10
N GLU A 173 27.15 -3.25 26.66
CA GLU A 173 27.32 -3.94 27.95
C GLU A 173 26.65 -3.18 29.11
N ARG A 174 26.66 -1.84 29.08
CA ARG A 174 26.01 -0.97 30.07
C ARG A 174 24.52 -0.83 29.88
N LEU A 175 23.99 -1.10 28.69
CA LEU A 175 22.55 -1.12 28.41
C LEU A 175 21.90 -2.47 28.72
N LEU A 176 22.64 -3.58 28.69
CA LEU A 176 22.11 -4.93 29.02
C LEU A 176 21.33 -5.02 30.36
N PRO A 177 21.72 -4.34 31.47
CA PRO A 177 20.95 -4.36 32.71
C PRO A 177 19.51 -3.81 32.59
N ALA A 178 19.21 -2.97 31.59
CA ALA A 178 17.85 -2.46 31.35
C ALA A 178 16.86 -3.57 31.00
N PHE A 179 17.32 -4.71 30.46
CA PHE A 179 16.48 -5.85 30.10
C PHE A 179 16.34 -6.88 31.24
N GLN A 180 17.24 -6.87 32.24
CA GLN A 180 17.39 -7.95 33.23
C GLN A 180 16.23 -8.01 34.24
N TYR A 181 15.71 -6.87 34.67
CA TYR A 181 14.69 -6.76 35.73
C TYR A 181 13.26 -6.60 35.18
N SER A 182 13.06 -6.91 33.91
CA SER A 182 11.77 -6.78 33.21
C SER A 182 11.12 -8.14 33.00
N LEU A 183 9.95 -8.36 33.60
CA LEU A 183 9.18 -9.60 33.43
C LEU A 183 8.71 -9.82 31.99
N THR A 184 8.50 -8.74 31.23
CA THR A 184 8.18 -8.81 29.78
C THR A 184 9.42 -8.98 28.90
N GLY A 185 10.61 -8.63 29.40
CA GLY A 185 11.83 -8.57 28.60
C GLY A 185 11.96 -7.35 27.69
N MET A 186 11.01 -6.41 27.73
CA MET A 186 11.19 -5.05 27.19
C MET A 186 12.10 -4.25 28.15
N PRO A 187 12.92 -3.30 27.67
CA PRO A 187 13.88 -2.60 28.53
C PRO A 187 13.25 -1.48 29.36
N PHE A 188 13.80 -1.24 30.56
CA PHE A 188 13.60 0.00 31.30
C PHE A 188 13.99 1.21 30.44
N ALA A 189 13.14 2.24 30.40
CA ALA A 189 13.33 3.38 29.51
C ALA A 189 14.64 4.14 29.79
N ARG A 190 15.05 4.23 31.06
CA ARG A 190 16.23 4.99 31.52
C ARG A 190 17.16 4.13 32.38
N ILE A 191 18.47 4.40 32.30
CA ILE A 191 19.53 3.65 32.99
C ILE A 191 20.70 4.57 33.35
N ASN A 192 21.43 4.29 34.42
CA ASN A 192 22.71 4.94 34.72
C ASN A 192 23.88 4.13 34.15
N LEU A 193 24.75 4.73 33.33
CA LEU A 193 25.81 4.02 32.60
C LEU A 193 26.91 3.40 33.49
N ARG A 194 27.04 3.83 34.75
CA ARG A 194 27.93 3.20 35.76
C ARG A 194 27.15 2.36 36.78
N HIS A 195 25.96 2.82 37.19
CA HIS A 195 25.23 2.26 38.33
C HIS A 195 24.05 1.34 37.97
N GLY A 196 23.70 1.21 36.68
CA GLY A 196 22.62 0.36 36.19
C GLY A 196 21.23 0.93 36.49
N ILE A 197 20.28 0.04 36.74
CA ILE A 197 18.86 0.36 36.98
C ILE A 197 18.61 0.65 38.47
N SER A 198 17.97 1.79 38.76
CA SER A 198 17.52 2.10 40.13
C SER A 198 16.33 1.23 40.53
N ARG A 199 16.25 0.88 41.83
CA ARG A 199 15.06 0.23 42.43
C ARG A 199 13.80 1.10 42.40
N THR A 200 13.95 2.39 42.09
CA THR A 200 12.86 3.37 41.97
C THR A 200 12.74 3.90 40.53
N GLU A 201 13.30 3.20 39.54
CA GLU A 201 13.16 3.59 38.14
C GLU A 201 11.74 3.31 37.64
N SER A 202 11.25 4.14 36.70
CA SER A 202 9.91 3.96 36.15
C SER A 202 9.78 2.62 35.40
N THR A 203 8.68 1.91 35.63
CA THR A 203 8.32 0.72 34.84
C THR A 203 7.57 1.08 33.56
N GLU A 204 7.38 2.36 33.27
CA GLU A 204 6.71 2.85 32.05
C GLU A 204 7.73 3.01 30.91
N THR A 205 7.35 2.62 29.70
CA THR A 205 8.12 2.87 28.46
C THR A 205 7.20 3.08 27.27
N CYS A 206 7.69 3.70 26.20
CA CYS A 206 6.95 3.84 24.95
C CYS A 206 7.28 2.72 23.94
N THR A 207 6.37 2.48 22.99
CA THR A 207 6.52 1.44 21.95
C THR A 207 7.79 1.64 21.11
N ALA A 208 8.08 2.88 20.72
CA ALA A 208 9.37 3.25 20.13
C ALA A 208 10.54 2.92 21.07
N GLY A 209 10.53 3.47 22.29
CA GLY A 209 11.66 3.37 23.22
C GLY A 209 12.01 1.95 23.69
N ALA A 210 11.06 1.00 23.62
CA ALA A 210 11.29 -0.40 23.94
C ALA A 210 11.57 -1.30 22.72
N GLY A 211 11.24 -0.86 21.50
CA GLY A 211 11.33 -1.69 20.29
C GLY A 211 12.37 -1.23 19.27
N SER A 212 12.65 0.07 19.23
CA SER A 212 13.57 0.72 18.29
C SER A 212 15.03 0.63 18.76
N LEU A 213 15.47 -0.61 19.03
CA LEU A 213 16.85 -0.96 19.44
C LEU A 213 17.46 -2.07 18.58
N LEU A 214 16.64 -2.73 17.75
CA LEU A 214 16.98 -3.97 17.06
C LEU A 214 18.08 -3.81 16.00
N LEU A 215 18.09 -2.72 15.23
CA LEU A 215 19.05 -2.54 14.13
C LEU A 215 20.48 -2.39 14.67
N GLU A 216 20.65 -1.56 15.69
CA GLU A 216 21.94 -1.27 16.34
C GLU A 216 22.43 -2.48 17.14
N PHE A 217 21.58 -3.09 17.97
CA PHE A 217 21.95 -4.26 18.78
C PHE A 217 22.24 -5.49 17.89
N ALA A 218 21.53 -5.67 16.78
CA ALA A 218 21.87 -6.71 15.80
C ALA A 218 23.21 -6.38 15.11
N THR A 219 23.41 -5.16 14.62
CA THR A 219 24.67 -4.75 13.96
C THR A 219 25.87 -4.92 14.90
N LEU A 220 25.75 -4.50 16.17
CA LEU A 220 26.75 -4.73 17.22
C LEU A 220 27.04 -6.23 17.42
N SER A 221 26.01 -7.07 17.44
CA SER A 221 26.16 -8.53 17.58
C SER A 221 26.89 -9.16 16.38
N ARG A 222 26.57 -8.75 15.15
CA ARG A 222 27.23 -9.27 13.94
C ARG A 222 28.66 -8.72 13.78
N LEU A 223 28.98 -7.55 14.33
CA LEU A 223 30.35 -6.99 14.31
C LEU A 223 31.25 -7.53 15.44
N THR A 224 30.70 -7.80 16.63
CA THR A 224 31.45 -8.34 17.78
C THR A 224 31.45 -9.87 17.88
N ASP A 225 30.63 -10.55 17.06
CA ASP A 225 30.32 -11.98 17.17
C ASP A 225 29.75 -12.42 18.54
N ASN A 226 29.25 -11.46 19.34
CA ASN A 226 28.56 -11.70 20.60
C ASN A 226 27.04 -11.55 20.41
N PRO A 227 26.24 -12.65 20.45
CA PRO A 227 24.83 -12.62 20.08
C PRO A 227 23.89 -12.02 21.15
N ILE A 228 24.40 -11.65 22.33
CA ILE A 228 23.52 -11.25 23.46
C ILE A 228 22.69 -10.00 23.15
N TYR A 229 23.24 -9.03 22.42
CA TYR A 229 22.56 -7.77 22.14
C TYR A 229 21.35 -8.01 21.21
N GLU A 230 21.56 -8.72 20.10
CA GLU A 230 20.48 -9.10 19.18
C GLU A 230 19.40 -9.92 19.91
N GLN A 231 19.80 -10.86 20.78
CA GLN A 231 18.85 -11.68 21.54
C GLN A 231 17.95 -10.85 22.46
N VAL A 232 18.48 -9.86 23.20
CA VAL A 232 17.64 -9.03 24.08
C VAL A 232 16.78 -8.05 23.30
N ALA A 233 17.30 -7.43 22.24
CA ALA A 233 16.53 -6.48 21.42
C ALA A 233 15.43 -7.19 20.61
N ARG A 234 15.73 -8.36 20.01
CA ARG A 234 14.73 -9.20 19.33
C ARG A 234 13.66 -9.70 20.29
N LYS A 235 14.03 -10.07 21.54
CA LYS A 235 13.06 -10.43 22.58
C LYS A 235 12.13 -9.24 22.89
N ALA A 236 12.66 -8.03 23.08
CA ALA A 236 11.86 -6.84 23.34
C ALA A 236 10.89 -6.51 22.18
N PHE A 237 11.38 -6.56 20.94
CA PHE A 237 10.60 -6.37 19.71
C PHE A 237 9.40 -7.34 19.63
N PHE A 238 9.63 -8.65 19.81
CA PHE A 238 8.54 -9.62 19.75
C PHE A 238 7.65 -9.61 21.01
N SER A 239 8.16 -9.22 22.18
CA SER A 239 7.35 -8.97 23.38
C SER A 239 6.37 -7.80 23.17
N LEU A 240 6.79 -6.72 22.50
CA LEU A 240 5.87 -5.63 22.08
C LEU A 240 4.82 -6.15 21.10
N TRP A 241 5.25 -6.86 20.05
CA TRP A 241 4.33 -7.37 19.02
C TRP A 241 3.29 -8.37 19.55
N ALA A 242 3.65 -9.15 20.57
CA ALA A 242 2.75 -10.05 21.29
C ALA A 242 1.70 -9.31 22.17
N LYS A 243 1.83 -7.99 22.36
CA LYS A 243 0.90 -7.15 23.15
C LYS A 243 -0.07 -6.34 22.28
N ARG A 244 -0.03 -6.47 20.95
CA ARG A 244 -0.99 -5.82 20.04
C ARG A 244 -2.45 -6.20 20.34
N SER A 245 -3.38 -5.34 19.95
CA SER A 245 -4.81 -5.59 20.09
C SER A 245 -5.33 -6.62 19.06
N ALA A 246 -6.59 -7.03 19.18
CA ALA A 246 -7.28 -7.82 18.15
C ALA A 246 -7.44 -7.11 16.79
N LEU A 247 -7.08 -5.81 16.71
CA LEU A 247 -7.00 -5.03 15.48
C LEU A 247 -5.56 -4.92 14.96
N ASN A 248 -4.61 -5.71 15.48
CA ASN A 248 -3.17 -5.62 15.25
C ASN A 248 -2.50 -4.28 15.62
N LEU A 249 -3.24 -3.35 16.22
CA LEU A 249 -2.73 -2.05 16.68
C LEU A 249 -1.96 -2.17 18.00
N LEU A 250 -0.94 -1.32 18.18
CA LEU A 250 -0.18 -1.15 19.42
C LEU A 250 -0.59 0.14 20.13
N GLY A 251 -0.36 0.22 21.44
CA GLY A 251 -0.51 1.48 22.17
C GLY A 251 0.76 2.33 22.07
N ASN A 252 0.75 3.46 22.78
CA ASN A 252 1.91 4.34 22.89
C ASN A 252 2.78 3.97 24.09
N THR A 253 2.18 3.82 25.28
CA THR A 253 2.90 3.61 26.55
C THR A 253 2.48 2.31 27.22
N ILE A 254 3.44 1.51 27.67
CA ILE A 254 3.24 0.17 28.26
C ILE A 254 4.02 0.01 29.57
N ASP A 255 3.45 -0.71 30.54
CA ASP A 255 4.14 -1.11 31.77
C ASP A 255 4.99 -2.37 31.55
N LEU A 256 6.24 -2.33 31.99
CA LEU A 256 7.26 -3.35 31.75
C LEU A 256 7.07 -4.65 32.56
N GLN A 257 6.30 -4.61 33.65
CA GLN A 257 6.17 -5.71 34.60
C GLN A 257 4.91 -6.55 34.33
N THR A 258 3.80 -5.90 34.02
CA THR A 258 2.52 -6.51 33.62
C THR A 258 2.42 -6.68 32.10
N GLY A 259 3.08 -5.82 31.32
CA GLY A 259 2.84 -5.68 29.90
C GLY A 259 1.41 -5.22 29.61
N ALA A 260 0.86 -4.31 30.43
CA ALA A 260 -0.43 -3.68 30.20
C ALA A 260 -0.24 -2.27 29.60
N TRP A 261 -1.10 -1.90 28.65
CA TRP A 261 -1.05 -0.58 28.01
C TRP A 261 -1.56 0.50 28.96
N ILE A 262 -0.68 1.45 29.31
CA ILE A 262 -1.00 2.63 30.11
C ILE A 262 -1.69 3.66 29.21
N TYR A 263 -1.16 3.89 28.00
CA TYR A 263 -1.74 4.81 27.02
C TYR A 263 -2.03 4.08 25.70
N GLY A 264 -3.19 3.42 25.64
CA GLY A 264 -3.66 2.62 24.51
C GLY A 264 -4.16 3.41 23.29
N ILE A 265 -3.42 4.44 22.87
CA ILE A 265 -3.63 5.12 21.58
C ILE A 265 -2.61 4.61 20.57
N ALA A 266 -3.09 4.25 19.39
CA ALA A 266 -2.31 3.86 18.22
C ALA A 266 -2.25 5.04 17.24
N SER A 267 -1.06 5.39 16.77
CA SER A 267 -0.78 6.42 15.75
C SER A 267 0.50 6.06 14.99
N VAL A 268 0.82 6.82 13.94
CA VAL A 268 2.14 6.80 13.28
C VAL A 268 3.05 7.94 13.78
N GLY A 269 2.83 8.39 15.02
CA GLY A 269 3.46 9.58 15.59
C GLY A 269 4.28 9.27 16.85
N ALA A 270 4.58 10.34 17.59
CA ALA A 270 5.55 10.39 18.68
C ALA A 270 5.41 9.23 19.69
N GLY A 271 6.46 8.39 19.80
CA GLY A 271 6.55 7.27 20.73
C GLY A 271 6.04 5.92 20.17
N ILE A 272 5.68 5.86 18.88
CA ILE A 272 5.35 4.61 18.17
C ILE A 272 6.08 4.55 16.82
N ASP A 273 6.08 5.66 16.08
CA ASP A 273 6.93 5.99 14.93
C ASP A 273 7.97 4.93 14.49
N SER A 274 9.18 5.04 15.01
CA SER A 274 10.39 4.26 14.75
C SER A 274 10.21 2.76 14.98
N PHE A 275 9.25 2.32 15.81
CA PHE A 275 9.00 0.88 15.94
C PHE A 275 8.44 0.29 14.65
N MET A 276 7.54 1.02 13.96
CA MET A 276 7.01 0.58 12.66
C MET A 276 8.09 0.58 11.58
N GLU A 277 8.96 1.58 11.62
CA GLU A 277 10.13 1.72 10.77
C GLU A 277 11.07 0.51 10.93
N TYR A 278 11.35 0.12 12.18
CA TYR A 278 12.22 -1.01 12.52
C TYR A 278 11.65 -2.35 12.06
N MET A 279 10.32 -2.53 11.98
CA MET A 279 9.73 -3.77 11.44
C MET A 279 10.18 -4.01 9.98
N ILE A 280 10.14 -2.99 9.12
CA ILE A 280 10.57 -3.13 7.72
C ILE A 280 12.08 -3.01 7.55
N LYS A 281 12.75 -2.11 8.28
CA LYS A 281 14.21 -1.96 8.21
C LYS A 281 14.94 -3.19 8.77
N ALA A 282 14.39 -3.91 9.75
CA ALA A 282 14.97 -5.18 10.23
C ALA A 282 14.85 -6.32 9.21
N TYR A 283 13.76 -6.38 8.43
CA TYR A 283 13.66 -7.31 7.31
C TYR A 283 14.76 -7.07 6.27
N VAL A 284 15.02 -5.81 5.90
CA VAL A 284 16.09 -5.45 4.94
C VAL A 284 17.49 -5.75 5.49
N LEU A 285 17.77 -5.34 6.73
CA LEU A 285 19.09 -5.48 7.37
C LEU A 285 19.43 -6.94 7.70
N LEU A 286 18.46 -7.72 8.18
CA LEU A 286 18.69 -9.07 8.73
C LEU A 286 18.21 -10.21 7.82
N GLY A 287 17.44 -9.93 6.77
CA GLY A 287 17.00 -10.92 5.78
C GLY A 287 16.00 -11.97 6.30
N ASP A 288 15.31 -11.68 7.41
CA ASP A 288 14.37 -12.58 8.08
C ASP A 288 12.91 -12.16 7.80
N GLU A 289 12.16 -13.02 7.11
CA GLU A 289 10.75 -12.78 6.72
C GLU A 289 9.82 -12.58 7.93
N GLU A 290 10.20 -13.00 9.15
CA GLU A 290 9.38 -12.77 10.34
C GLU A 290 9.14 -11.28 10.60
N TYR A 291 10.15 -10.43 10.42
CA TYR A 291 10.01 -8.98 10.56
C TYR A 291 9.11 -8.36 9.47
N TRP A 292 9.15 -8.89 8.25
CA TRP A 292 8.23 -8.49 7.18
C TRP A 292 6.78 -8.85 7.52
N ASN A 293 6.53 -10.04 8.08
CA ASN A 293 5.19 -10.45 8.49
C ASN A 293 4.64 -9.55 9.61
N VAL A 294 5.49 -9.16 10.57
CA VAL A 294 5.14 -8.15 11.59
C VAL A 294 4.82 -6.79 10.95
N PHE A 295 5.66 -6.31 10.03
CA PHE A 295 5.40 -5.06 9.32
C PHE A 295 4.08 -5.11 8.56
N ALA A 296 3.82 -6.17 7.77
CA ALA A 296 2.61 -6.29 6.95
C ALA A 296 1.33 -6.32 7.79
N GLU A 297 1.31 -7.11 8.89
CA GLU A 297 0.18 -7.16 9.82
C GLU A 297 -0.08 -5.82 10.52
N SER A 298 0.97 -5.06 10.86
CA SER A 298 0.86 -3.71 11.44
C SER A 298 0.41 -2.69 10.38
N TYR A 299 0.97 -2.78 9.17
CA TYR A 299 0.70 -1.86 8.08
C TYR A 299 -0.76 -1.90 7.65
N ASP A 300 -1.31 -3.10 7.39
CA ASP A 300 -2.72 -3.26 7.01
C ASP A 300 -3.65 -2.71 8.11
N ALA A 301 -3.31 -2.88 9.38
CA ALA A 301 -4.06 -2.30 10.51
C ALA A 301 -4.00 -0.75 10.55
N ILE A 302 -2.83 -0.16 10.27
CA ILE A 302 -2.67 1.30 10.17
C ILE A 302 -3.47 1.84 8.97
N GLN A 303 -3.45 1.17 7.82
CA GLN A 303 -4.26 1.55 6.67
C GLN A 303 -5.78 1.41 6.93
N GLN A 304 -6.20 0.40 7.71
CA GLN A 304 -7.61 0.12 7.99
C GLN A 304 -8.22 1.00 9.10
N HIS A 305 -7.43 1.38 10.11
CA HIS A 305 -7.94 2.02 11.34
C HIS A 305 -7.38 3.41 11.64
N VAL A 306 -6.10 3.67 11.33
CA VAL A 306 -5.42 4.95 11.65
C VAL A 306 -5.49 5.93 10.48
N LYS A 307 -5.49 5.44 9.23
CA LYS A 307 -5.68 6.26 8.04
C LYS A 307 -7.06 6.92 8.02
N SER A 308 -7.08 8.21 7.69
CA SER A 308 -8.29 9.00 7.52
C SER A 308 -9.11 8.58 6.30
N SER A 309 -10.42 8.86 6.33
CA SER A 309 -11.38 8.60 5.24
C SER A 309 -11.01 9.22 3.89
N GLU A 310 -10.33 10.37 3.93
CA GLU A 310 -9.82 11.09 2.77
C GLU A 310 -8.42 10.61 2.33
N GLY A 311 -7.82 9.63 3.02
CA GLY A 311 -6.58 8.96 2.62
C GLY A 311 -5.28 9.73 2.87
N HIS A 312 -5.34 10.96 3.38
CA HIS A 312 -4.21 11.88 3.51
C HIS A 312 -3.58 11.92 4.91
N TRP A 313 -4.40 11.97 5.97
CA TRP A 313 -3.95 12.01 7.36
C TRP A 313 -3.91 10.62 7.99
N TYR A 314 -3.03 10.42 8.96
CA TYR A 314 -3.01 9.29 9.87
C TYR A 314 -3.27 9.84 11.28
N ARG A 315 -4.34 9.38 11.96
CA ARG A 315 -4.87 10.00 13.18
C ARG A 315 -4.80 9.05 14.36
N GLY A 316 -4.48 9.54 15.56
CA GLY A 316 -4.48 8.71 16.76
C GLY A 316 -5.84 8.09 17.07
N VAL A 317 -5.89 6.76 17.21
CA VAL A 317 -7.12 5.99 17.53
C VAL A 317 -6.93 5.14 18.78
N ASN A 318 -8.02 4.82 19.49
CA ASN A 318 -7.97 3.83 20.56
C ASN A 318 -7.67 2.43 19.99
N MET A 319 -6.57 1.82 20.44
CA MET A 319 -6.02 0.60 19.84
C MET A 319 -6.98 -0.61 19.84
N HIS A 320 -7.92 -0.68 20.78
CA HIS A 320 -8.86 -1.81 20.90
C HIS A 320 -10.16 -1.63 20.09
N SER A 321 -10.50 -0.40 19.67
CA SER A 321 -11.78 -0.11 19.04
C SER A 321 -11.69 0.60 17.68
N GLY A 322 -10.48 1.04 17.27
CA GLY A 322 -10.27 1.79 16.02
C GLY A 322 -10.99 3.15 15.97
N LYS A 323 -11.52 3.63 17.11
CA LYS A 323 -12.20 4.93 17.22
C LYS A 323 -11.18 6.04 17.38
N ILE A 324 -11.37 7.15 16.65
CA ILE A 324 -10.54 8.36 16.75
C ILE A 324 -10.46 8.83 18.20
N ALA A 325 -9.24 9.00 18.69
CA ALA A 325 -8.92 9.43 20.05
C ALA A 325 -8.09 10.75 20.07
N GLN A 326 -7.41 11.08 18.97
CA GLN A 326 -6.69 12.35 18.77
C GLN A 326 -7.12 13.00 17.44
N THR A 327 -7.22 14.33 17.42
CA THR A 327 -7.58 15.15 16.25
C THR A 327 -6.42 16.06 15.79
N HIS A 328 -5.19 15.65 16.10
CA HIS A 328 -3.95 16.28 15.64
C HIS A 328 -3.04 15.23 14.97
N ILE A 329 -2.04 15.73 14.24
CA ILE A 329 -0.79 15.02 13.95
C ILE A 329 0.38 15.76 14.61
N ASP A 330 1.51 15.08 14.75
CA ASP A 330 2.79 15.65 15.15
C ASP A 330 3.73 15.85 13.94
N SER A 331 4.88 16.49 14.17
CA SER A 331 5.95 16.66 13.18
C SER A 331 6.70 15.37 12.87
N LEU A 332 6.87 14.49 13.87
CA LEU A 332 7.63 13.23 13.77
C LEU A 332 6.98 12.28 12.75
N GLY A 333 5.65 12.19 12.76
CA GLY A 333 4.86 11.40 11.79
C GLY A 333 5.06 11.78 10.32
N ALA A 334 5.89 12.79 10.01
CA ALA A 334 6.39 13.06 8.67
C ALA A 334 7.38 12.01 8.15
N PHE A 335 7.89 11.08 8.97
CA PHE A 335 8.72 9.95 8.52
C PHE A 335 7.90 8.89 7.75
N TRP A 336 6.60 8.82 8.05
CA TRP A 336 5.74 7.71 7.61
C TRP A 336 5.70 7.54 6.08
N PRO A 337 5.59 8.60 5.25
CA PRO A 337 5.71 8.48 3.79
C PRO A 337 7.02 7.81 3.31
N GLY A 338 8.17 8.05 3.95
CA GLY A 338 9.43 7.35 3.65
C GLY A 338 9.33 5.85 3.94
N THR A 339 8.74 5.48 5.08
CA THR A 339 8.42 4.08 5.40
C THR A 339 7.42 3.46 4.41
N GLN A 340 6.44 4.23 3.93
CA GLN A 340 5.49 3.79 2.89
C GLN A 340 6.17 3.57 1.53
N VAL A 341 7.17 4.39 1.17
CA VAL A 341 8.02 4.15 -0.01
C VAL A 341 8.84 2.87 0.14
N LEU A 342 9.46 2.63 1.30
CA LEU A 342 10.17 1.37 1.58
C LEU A 342 9.24 0.15 1.46
N ALA A 343 7.98 0.29 1.84
CA ALA A 343 6.94 -0.74 1.68
C ALA A 343 6.40 -0.91 0.25
N GLY A 344 6.75 0.01 -0.67
CA GLY A 344 6.24 0.04 -2.05
C GLY A 344 4.88 0.73 -2.25
N ASP A 345 4.25 1.26 -1.19
CA ASP A 345 2.99 2.03 -1.27
C ASP A 345 3.27 3.52 -1.52
N VAL A 346 3.81 3.79 -2.71
CA VAL A 346 4.20 5.14 -3.15
C VAL A 346 2.98 6.07 -3.25
N GLU A 347 1.78 5.55 -3.57
CA GLU A 347 0.56 6.35 -3.67
C GLU A 347 0.04 6.83 -2.31
N SER A 348 0.08 6.00 -1.27
CA SER A 348 -0.21 6.47 0.09
C SER A 348 0.87 7.42 0.61
N ALA A 349 2.14 7.17 0.26
CA ALA A 349 3.26 8.05 0.61
C ALA A 349 3.09 9.46 -0.01
N ILE A 350 2.74 9.56 -1.30
CA ILE A 350 2.44 10.83 -1.99
C ILE A 350 1.36 11.60 -1.22
N LYS A 351 0.23 10.96 -0.90
CA LYS A 351 -0.92 11.61 -0.24
C LYS A 351 -0.61 12.04 1.20
N GLY A 352 0.20 11.28 1.93
CA GLY A 352 0.70 11.66 3.25
C GLY A 352 1.70 12.81 3.21
N HIS A 353 2.70 12.75 2.32
CA HIS A 353 3.71 13.80 2.17
C HIS A 353 3.13 15.14 1.73
N LEU A 354 2.15 15.13 0.81
CA LEU A 354 1.45 16.33 0.35
C LEU A 354 0.83 17.15 1.50
N VAL A 355 0.41 16.52 2.60
CA VAL A 355 -0.04 17.22 3.81
C VAL A 355 1.13 17.98 4.45
N TYR A 356 2.21 17.29 4.79
CA TYR A 356 3.38 17.91 5.43
C TYR A 356 4.02 18.98 4.54
N ALA A 357 4.06 18.78 3.23
CA ALA A 357 4.57 19.78 2.29
C ALA A 357 3.74 21.08 2.32
N ASN A 358 2.40 20.97 2.39
CA ASN A 358 1.53 22.13 2.52
C ASN A 358 1.57 22.76 3.93
N ILE A 359 1.77 21.98 5.01
CA ILE A 359 2.00 22.53 6.36
C ILE A 359 3.33 23.29 6.43
N TRP A 360 4.43 22.65 5.98
CA TRP A 360 5.77 23.26 5.93
C TRP A 360 5.69 24.60 5.23
N ALA A 361 5.15 24.60 4.01
CA ALA A 361 5.15 25.77 3.16
C ALA A 361 4.16 26.87 3.63
N ARG A 362 3.15 26.55 4.47
CA ARG A 362 2.29 27.55 5.13
C ARG A 362 3.00 28.29 6.28
N TYR A 363 3.90 27.63 7.00
CA TYR A 363 4.57 28.17 8.19
C TYR A 363 6.09 28.36 8.03
N SER A 364 6.66 28.05 6.86
CA SER A 364 8.10 27.90 6.58
C SER A 364 8.82 26.97 7.60
N GLY A 365 8.19 25.84 7.91
CA GLY A 365 8.61 24.87 8.93
C GLY A 365 7.44 24.03 9.43
N LEU A 366 7.69 22.81 9.94
CA LEU A 366 6.62 22.01 10.57
C LEU A 366 6.40 22.44 12.04
N PRO A 367 5.16 22.72 12.48
CA PRO A 367 4.84 22.81 13.89
C PRO A 367 4.86 21.42 14.53
N GLU A 368 5.39 21.30 15.75
CA GLU A 368 5.51 20.04 16.48
C GLU A 368 4.15 19.33 16.67
N THR A 369 3.03 20.07 16.72
CA THR A 369 1.69 19.50 16.48
C THR A 369 0.78 20.40 15.63
N PHE A 370 0.01 19.78 14.74
CA PHE A 370 -1.00 20.43 13.89
C PHE A 370 -2.38 19.84 14.13
N SER A 371 -3.38 20.67 14.45
CA SER A 371 -4.77 20.24 14.61
C SER A 371 -5.44 20.03 13.25
N ILE A 372 -5.90 18.81 12.99
CA ILE A 372 -6.70 18.45 11.80
C ILE A 372 -8.07 19.12 11.87
N GLN A 373 -8.64 19.24 13.08
CA GLN A 373 -9.96 19.83 13.32
C GLN A 373 -9.96 21.35 13.12
N ASN A 374 -8.99 22.05 13.70
CA ASN A 374 -8.91 23.52 13.61
C ASN A 374 -8.11 23.98 12.39
N ARG A 375 -7.41 23.06 11.71
CA ARG A 375 -6.48 23.31 10.59
C ARG A 375 -5.43 24.37 10.94
N GLU A 376 -4.78 24.18 12.08
CA GLU A 376 -3.78 25.13 12.59
C GLU A 376 -2.72 24.45 13.46
N ALA A 377 -1.49 25.00 13.43
CA ALA A 377 -0.43 24.68 14.38
C ALA A 377 -0.86 24.93 15.83
N VAL A 378 -0.71 23.93 16.70
CA VAL A 378 -1.04 23.97 18.14
C VAL A 378 0.25 24.12 18.95
N SER A 379 1.06 23.05 19.06
CA SER A 379 2.45 23.20 19.48
C SER A 379 3.25 23.73 18.30
N ALA A 380 3.60 25.01 18.36
CA ALA A 380 4.19 25.72 17.22
C ALA A 380 5.72 25.64 17.18
N GLY A 381 6.38 24.86 18.03
CA GLY A 381 7.84 24.66 17.95
C GLY A 381 8.26 23.92 16.67
N TYR A 382 9.51 24.08 16.27
CA TYR A 382 10.19 23.26 15.27
C TYR A 382 11.65 23.06 15.73
N PRO A 383 11.97 21.93 16.40
CA PRO A 383 13.29 21.67 16.97
C PRO A 383 14.32 21.19 15.94
N LEU A 384 14.21 21.63 14.67
CA LEU A 384 15.08 21.27 13.53
C LEU A 384 14.83 19.86 12.92
N ARG A 385 13.66 19.28 13.23
CA ARG A 385 13.08 17.98 12.79
C ARG A 385 13.45 17.50 11.36
N PRO A 386 14.04 16.29 11.19
CA PRO A 386 14.49 15.75 9.89
C PRO A 386 13.42 15.02 9.06
N GLU A 387 12.35 14.54 9.69
CA GLU A 387 11.50 13.44 9.19
C GLU A 387 10.80 13.80 7.86
N PHE A 388 10.49 15.08 7.67
CA PHE A 388 9.91 15.61 6.43
C PHE A 388 10.89 15.60 5.24
N ILE A 389 12.18 15.91 5.47
CA ILE A 389 13.18 15.93 4.40
C ILE A 389 13.70 14.51 4.09
N GLU A 390 13.68 13.60 5.07
CA GLU A 390 13.82 12.14 4.84
C GLU A 390 12.73 11.64 3.87
N SER A 391 11.45 11.83 4.20
CA SER A 391 10.33 11.43 3.32
C SER A 391 10.39 12.07 1.93
N THR A 392 10.84 13.33 1.84
CA THR A 392 11.06 14.02 0.56
C THR A 392 12.15 13.35 -0.27
N LEU A 393 13.24 12.91 0.36
CA LEU A 393 14.30 12.13 -0.29
C LEU A 393 13.79 10.78 -0.79
N TYR A 394 13.12 9.97 0.05
CA TYR A 394 12.61 8.66 -0.36
C TYR A 394 11.63 8.77 -1.53
N LEU A 395 10.68 9.70 -1.47
CA LEU A 395 9.74 9.94 -2.57
C LEU A 395 10.44 10.42 -3.85
N TYR A 396 11.46 11.26 -3.76
CA TYR A 396 12.25 11.63 -4.94
C TYR A 396 12.99 10.43 -5.55
N ARG A 397 13.65 9.61 -4.72
CA ARG A 397 14.38 8.41 -5.18
C ARG A 397 13.46 7.37 -5.83
N ALA A 398 12.22 7.25 -5.38
CA ALA A 398 11.23 6.32 -5.93
C ALA A 398 10.49 6.83 -7.18
N THR A 399 10.22 8.13 -7.29
CA THR A 399 9.40 8.70 -8.38
C THR A 399 10.20 9.40 -9.47
N GLY A 400 11.34 10.02 -9.12
CA GLY A 400 12.07 10.94 -9.99
C GLY A 400 11.33 12.27 -10.29
N ASP A 401 10.18 12.55 -9.66
CA ASP A 401 9.40 13.76 -9.98
C ASP A 401 10.12 15.04 -9.47
N PRO A 402 10.36 16.04 -10.34
CA PRO A 402 10.97 17.31 -9.94
C PRO A 402 10.26 18.05 -8.82
N TYR A 403 8.97 17.76 -8.55
CA TYR A 403 8.23 18.30 -7.40
C TYR A 403 9.02 18.18 -6.09
N TYR A 404 9.61 17.02 -5.82
CA TYR A 404 10.34 16.79 -4.56
C TYR A 404 11.64 17.59 -4.47
N LEU A 405 12.28 17.90 -5.61
CA LEU A 405 13.40 18.84 -5.64
C LEU A 405 12.96 20.26 -5.32
N PHE A 406 11.79 20.71 -5.82
CA PHE A 406 11.23 22.03 -5.47
C PHE A 406 10.78 22.11 -4.02
N VAL A 407 10.25 21.03 -3.44
CA VAL A 407 9.98 20.93 -2.01
C VAL A 407 11.29 21.01 -1.20
N GLY A 408 12.33 20.31 -1.63
CA GLY A 408 13.67 20.36 -1.01
C GLY A 408 14.34 21.73 -1.11
N GLU A 409 14.24 22.39 -2.26
CA GLU A 409 14.76 23.75 -2.51
C GLU A 409 14.12 24.74 -1.54
N ARG A 410 12.79 24.72 -1.47
CA ARG A 410 12.05 25.50 -0.50
C ARG A 410 12.43 25.14 0.93
N PHE A 411 12.54 23.86 1.26
CA PHE A 411 12.92 23.39 2.58
C PHE A 411 14.26 24.00 3.02
N ILE A 412 15.32 23.88 2.21
CA ILE A 412 16.64 24.38 2.60
C ILE A 412 16.68 25.93 2.65
N GLU A 413 15.97 26.63 1.77
CA GLU A 413 15.88 28.09 1.82
C GLU A 413 15.06 28.59 3.03
N ASP A 414 13.89 28.01 3.31
CA ASP A 414 13.12 28.30 4.53
C ASP A 414 13.95 27.97 5.79
N PHE A 415 14.62 26.81 5.82
CA PHE A 415 15.42 26.34 6.94
C PHE A 415 16.61 27.27 7.22
N VAL A 416 17.41 27.61 6.20
CA VAL A 416 18.58 28.48 6.37
C VAL A 416 18.17 29.89 6.78
N ASN A 417 17.16 30.47 6.15
CA ASN A 417 16.71 31.83 6.45
C ASN A 417 16.11 31.98 7.87
N ARG A 418 15.65 30.89 8.49
CA ARG A 418 14.97 30.93 9.79
C ARG A 418 15.78 30.37 10.95
N THR A 419 16.60 29.35 10.73
CA THR A 419 17.32 28.66 11.83
C THR A 419 18.75 29.14 11.98
N ARG A 420 19.37 29.69 10.94
CA ARG A 420 20.78 30.10 10.98
C ARG A 420 20.97 31.35 11.83
N VAL A 421 21.82 31.25 12.85
CA VAL A 421 22.22 32.34 13.75
C VAL A 421 23.75 32.39 13.86
N ASP A 422 24.32 33.48 14.37
CA ASP A 422 25.77 33.71 14.38
C ASP A 422 26.57 32.54 15.00
N CYS A 423 26.04 31.92 16.05
CA CYS A 423 26.67 30.81 16.78
C CYS A 423 26.14 29.41 16.43
N GLY A 424 25.41 29.21 15.32
CA GLY A 424 25.01 27.87 14.86
C GLY A 424 23.65 27.83 14.18
N LEU A 425 22.85 26.80 14.52
CA LEU A 425 21.49 26.58 14.02
C LEU A 425 20.54 26.52 15.21
N ALA A 426 19.68 27.53 15.36
CA ALA A 426 18.73 27.66 16.46
C ALA A 426 17.38 27.03 16.11
N SER A 427 16.88 26.19 17.00
CA SER A 427 15.50 25.69 16.99
C SER A 427 14.49 26.83 16.94
N LEU A 428 13.34 26.64 16.30
CA LEU A 428 12.25 27.63 16.34
C LEU A 428 11.34 27.32 17.52
N LYS A 429 11.18 28.28 18.44
CA LYS A 429 10.23 28.22 19.54
C LYS A 429 8.78 28.37 19.07
N ASN A 430 8.57 29.10 17.97
CA ASN A 430 7.24 29.27 17.38
C ASN A 430 7.31 29.61 15.88
N VAL A 431 6.89 28.68 15.01
CA VAL A 431 6.87 28.85 13.55
C VAL A 431 5.91 29.94 13.05
N LYS A 432 4.95 30.42 13.85
CA LYS A 432 4.07 31.55 13.50
C LYS A 432 4.75 32.91 13.73
N THR A 433 5.68 33.01 14.69
CA THR A 433 6.35 34.28 15.04
C THR A 433 7.81 34.35 14.59
N GLY A 434 8.45 33.21 14.30
CA GLY A 434 9.87 33.13 13.97
C GLY A 434 10.80 33.26 15.17
N GLY A 435 10.29 33.29 16.40
CA GLY A 435 11.13 33.32 17.60
C GLY A 435 11.91 32.02 17.81
N HIS A 436 13.18 32.14 18.18
CA HIS A 436 14.10 31.02 18.43
C HIS A 436 14.00 30.44 19.84
N ASP A 437 14.55 29.24 20.00
CA ASP A 437 14.94 28.65 21.28
C ASP A 437 16.46 28.35 21.29
N ASP A 438 17.08 28.39 22.46
CA ASP A 438 18.55 28.35 22.59
C ASP A 438 19.12 26.92 22.60
N ARG A 439 18.77 26.12 21.58
CA ARG A 439 19.23 24.75 21.41
C ARG A 439 19.46 24.40 19.94
N MET A 440 20.61 23.79 19.67
CA MET A 440 20.92 23.08 18.43
C MET A 440 20.98 21.59 18.74
N HIS A 441 19.91 20.86 18.44
CA HIS A 441 19.82 19.41 18.62
C HIS A 441 20.87 18.67 17.78
N SER A 442 21.40 17.55 18.28
CA SER A 442 22.41 16.76 17.55
C SER A 442 21.93 16.29 16.16
N PHE A 443 20.67 15.85 16.06
CA PHE A 443 20.05 15.33 14.82
C PHE A 443 20.06 16.29 13.63
N VAL A 444 20.21 17.61 13.84
CA VAL A 444 20.29 18.55 12.71
C VAL A 444 21.53 18.32 11.85
N LEU A 445 22.60 17.79 12.43
CA LEU A 445 23.88 17.53 11.76
C LEU A 445 24.03 16.07 11.32
N SER A 446 23.36 15.11 11.97
CA SER A 446 23.34 13.71 11.52
C SER A 446 22.22 13.40 10.52
N GLU A 447 21.07 14.07 10.58
CA GLU A 447 19.91 13.75 9.76
C GLU A 447 19.45 14.89 8.85
N THR A 448 19.00 16.01 9.44
CA THR A 448 18.26 17.04 8.70
C THR A 448 19.05 17.59 7.50
N LEU A 449 20.35 17.82 7.69
CA LEU A 449 21.25 18.26 6.63
C LEU A 449 21.90 17.11 5.84
N LYS A 450 21.89 15.87 6.35
CA LYS A 450 22.31 14.66 5.63
C LYS A 450 21.30 14.32 4.52
N TYR A 451 20.01 14.24 4.85
CA TYR A 451 18.95 13.97 3.88
C TYR A 451 18.77 15.12 2.87
N ALA A 452 18.83 16.38 3.32
CA ALA A 452 18.81 17.55 2.44
C ALA A 452 19.97 17.52 1.42
N TYR A 453 21.18 17.14 1.85
CA TYR A 453 22.33 17.02 0.95
C TYR A 453 22.13 15.87 -0.06
N LEU A 454 21.66 14.71 0.42
CA LEU A 454 21.42 13.52 -0.41
C LEU A 454 20.34 13.72 -1.47
N LEU A 455 19.33 14.56 -1.22
CA LEU A 455 18.27 14.89 -2.17
C LEU A 455 18.82 15.59 -3.42
N PHE A 456 19.86 16.41 -3.28
CA PHE A 456 20.51 17.12 -4.39
C PHE A 456 21.75 16.40 -4.96
N ASP A 457 22.24 15.36 -4.30
CA ASP A 457 23.43 14.59 -4.70
C ASP A 457 23.08 13.22 -5.28
N GLU A 458 22.27 13.18 -6.34
CA GLU A 458 21.77 11.95 -7.01
C GLU A 458 22.88 10.91 -7.32
N SER A 459 24.12 11.38 -7.51
CA SER A 459 25.28 10.57 -7.84
C SER A 459 25.98 9.90 -6.65
N ASN A 460 25.61 10.25 -5.41
CA ASN A 460 26.31 9.83 -4.18
C ASN A 460 26.43 8.29 -4.08
N PRO A 461 27.56 7.72 -3.62
CA PRO A 461 27.75 6.28 -3.53
C PRO A 461 26.64 5.54 -2.74
N VAL A 462 26.13 6.15 -1.66
CA VAL A 462 25.10 5.51 -0.81
C VAL A 462 23.76 5.29 -1.53
N HIS A 463 23.49 6.03 -2.61
CA HIS A 463 22.29 5.86 -3.45
C HIS A 463 22.32 4.62 -4.36
N LYS A 464 23.42 3.87 -4.34
CA LYS A 464 23.74 2.73 -5.22
C LYS A 464 24.14 1.48 -4.42
N ASP A 465 23.94 1.49 -3.11
CA ASP A 465 24.29 0.37 -2.26
C ASP A 465 23.21 -0.72 -2.35
N GLU A 466 23.55 -1.85 -2.98
CA GLU A 466 22.67 -3.02 -3.12
C GLU A 466 22.96 -4.09 -2.04
N SER A 467 23.66 -3.75 -0.96
CA SER A 467 23.89 -4.64 0.19
C SER A 467 22.70 -4.68 1.16
N ASN A 468 22.80 -5.50 2.21
CA ASN A 468 21.80 -5.56 3.28
C ASN A 468 22.07 -4.42 4.26
N ALA A 469 21.67 -3.21 3.85
CA ALA A 469 21.94 -1.95 4.53
C ALA A 469 20.68 -1.10 4.69
N VAL A 470 20.64 -0.32 5.77
CA VAL A 470 19.57 0.63 6.09
C VAL A 470 20.15 1.91 6.68
N TRP A 471 19.44 3.02 6.52
CA TRP A 471 19.57 4.16 7.43
C TRP A 471 18.74 3.86 8.67
N SER A 472 19.24 4.03 9.89
CA SER A 472 18.44 3.92 11.12
C SER A 472 17.39 5.04 11.23
N THR A 473 16.63 5.08 12.32
CA THR A 473 15.67 6.17 12.63
C THR A 473 16.35 7.47 13.06
N GLU A 474 17.66 7.42 13.30
CA GLU A 474 18.55 8.58 13.52
C GLU A 474 19.48 8.77 12.30
N GLY A 475 19.08 8.23 11.15
CA GLY A 475 19.77 8.39 9.88
C GLY A 475 21.20 7.88 9.81
N HIS A 476 21.60 6.93 10.67
CA HIS A 476 22.93 6.31 10.59
C HIS A 476 22.94 5.14 9.61
N TYR A 477 23.98 5.05 8.78
CA TYR A 477 24.16 3.90 7.90
C TYR A 477 24.54 2.64 8.71
N LEU A 478 23.67 1.63 8.69
CA LEU A 478 23.92 0.31 9.28
C LEU A 478 23.88 -0.76 8.20
N ALA A 479 24.81 -1.71 8.24
CA ALA A 479 24.87 -2.83 7.30
C ALA A 479 25.39 -4.10 7.96
N VAL A 480 24.88 -5.25 7.51
CA VAL A 480 25.33 -6.58 7.93
C VAL A 480 25.90 -7.31 6.71
N ASP A 481 27.08 -7.91 6.86
CA ASP A 481 27.69 -8.77 5.83
C ASP A 481 26.75 -9.94 5.50
N ARG A 482 26.53 -10.20 4.21
CA ARG A 482 25.75 -11.33 3.71
C ARG A 482 26.27 -12.68 4.21
N HIS A 483 27.57 -12.80 4.46
CA HIS A 483 28.15 -14.01 5.06
C HIS A 483 27.84 -14.17 6.57
N LYS A 484 27.44 -13.08 7.25
CA LYS A 484 26.95 -13.09 8.63
C LYS A 484 25.42 -13.04 8.74
N LEU A 485 24.68 -13.21 7.63
CA LEU A 485 23.23 -13.42 7.66
C LEU A 485 22.91 -14.85 8.08
N ASN A 486 22.75 -15.06 9.38
CA ASN A 486 22.17 -16.29 9.91
C ASN A 486 20.71 -16.43 9.45
N HIS A 487 20.45 -17.29 8.46
CA HIS A 487 19.13 -17.85 8.28
C HIS A 487 18.79 -18.69 9.52
N SER A 488 17.97 -18.14 10.43
CA SER A 488 17.64 -18.75 11.71
C SER A 488 17.00 -20.13 11.55
N THR A 489 17.78 -21.20 11.74
CA THR A 489 17.31 -22.60 11.73
C THR A 489 16.59 -22.98 13.03
N HIS A 490 15.73 -22.09 13.51
CA HIS A 490 14.62 -22.49 14.36
C HIS A 490 13.72 -23.46 13.57
N PRO A 491 13.05 -24.42 14.24
CA PRO A 491 12.13 -25.32 13.57
C PRO A 491 10.96 -24.53 12.99
N LEU A 492 11.03 -24.26 11.68
CA LEU A 492 10.02 -23.51 10.93
C LEU A 492 8.63 -24.11 11.17
N VAL A 493 7.66 -23.27 11.51
CA VAL A 493 6.26 -23.54 11.18
C VAL A 493 6.19 -23.52 9.66
N SER A 494 6.20 -24.72 9.06
CA SER A 494 6.56 -24.90 7.65
C SER A 494 5.43 -24.50 6.69
N THR A 495 5.35 -23.20 6.38
CA THR A 495 4.51 -22.65 5.31
C THR A 495 5.33 -21.84 4.32
N SER A 496 6.21 -22.52 3.58
CA SER A 496 6.75 -22.03 2.31
C SER A 496 6.82 -23.19 1.31
N PRO A 497 6.38 -22.94 0.08
CA PRO A 497 7.31 -22.97 -1.03
C PRO A 497 7.15 -21.70 -1.84
N GLN A 498 8.28 -21.27 -2.40
CA GLN A 498 8.37 -20.93 -3.81
C GLN A 498 7.14 -20.22 -4.40
N ARG A 499 6.74 -19.12 -3.76
CA ARG A 499 6.56 -17.89 -4.52
C ARG A 499 7.82 -17.79 -5.38
N GLY A 500 7.66 -17.96 -6.70
CA GLY A 500 8.77 -17.70 -7.61
C GLY A 500 9.34 -16.34 -7.26
N ALA A 501 10.66 -16.24 -7.09
CA ALA A 501 11.29 -15.05 -6.54
C ALA A 501 10.71 -13.80 -7.22
N LEU A 502 10.45 -12.76 -6.42
CA LEU A 502 10.31 -11.41 -6.96
C LEU A 502 11.69 -11.02 -7.52
N ARG A 503 11.97 -11.54 -8.73
CA ARG A 503 12.86 -10.89 -9.66
C ARG A 503 12.33 -9.47 -9.77
N ALA A 504 13.10 -8.53 -9.26
CA ALA A 504 13.17 -7.20 -9.84
C ALA A 504 13.71 -7.32 -11.27
N THR A 505 12.94 -7.95 -12.17
CA THR A 505 12.95 -7.55 -13.57
C THR A 505 12.43 -6.12 -13.57
N CYS A 506 13.37 -5.17 -13.53
CA CYS A 506 13.12 -3.82 -13.97
C CYS A 506 12.72 -3.91 -15.45
N VAL A 507 11.43 -4.17 -15.70
CA VAL A 507 10.81 -3.96 -17.00
C VAL A 507 11.05 -2.50 -17.32
N ASN A 508 11.75 -2.23 -18.42
CA ASN A 508 12.29 -0.90 -18.74
C ASN A 508 11.29 0.22 -18.41
N PRO A 509 11.71 1.32 -17.75
CA PRO A 509 10.87 2.50 -17.52
C PRO A 509 10.63 3.25 -18.85
N VAL A 510 9.78 2.65 -19.67
CA VAL A 510 9.26 3.16 -20.94
C VAL A 510 7.75 3.18 -20.85
N GLN A 511 7.08 4.32 -20.87
CA GLN A 511 7.49 5.71 -20.59
C GLN A 511 6.21 6.42 -20.11
N PRO A 512 6.30 7.58 -19.43
CA PRO A 512 5.11 8.39 -19.18
C PRO A 512 4.48 8.85 -20.50
N THR A 513 3.30 8.33 -20.82
CA THR A 513 2.57 8.67 -22.07
C THR A 513 1.08 8.89 -21.81
N PRO A 514 0.44 9.93 -22.39
CA PRO A 514 0.97 11.17 -22.96
C PRO A 514 0.71 12.40 -22.05
N TRP A 515 0.26 12.22 -20.80
CA TRP A 515 -0.16 13.29 -19.89
C TRP A 515 0.30 13.09 -18.43
N THR A 516 1.60 12.94 -18.18
CA THR A 516 2.09 13.12 -16.80
C THR A 516 2.07 14.58 -16.41
N THR A 517 0.98 14.97 -15.75
CA THR A 517 1.07 15.99 -14.71
C THR A 517 2.02 15.50 -13.62
N SER A 518 2.96 16.36 -13.21
CA SER A 518 3.78 16.15 -12.01
C SER A 518 2.88 16.09 -10.77
N ILE A 519 3.40 15.60 -9.64
CA ILE A 519 2.67 15.61 -8.35
C ILE A 519 2.01 16.97 -8.05
N ALA A 520 2.68 18.08 -8.41
CA ALA A 520 2.16 19.45 -8.29
C ALA A 520 0.89 19.76 -9.11
N ALA A 521 0.49 18.90 -10.03
CA ALA A 521 -0.68 19.07 -10.89
C ALA A 521 -1.64 17.85 -10.84
N ARG A 522 -1.61 17.09 -9.74
CA ARG A 522 -2.64 16.10 -9.39
C ARG A 522 -3.77 16.75 -8.58
N GLY A 523 -4.99 16.26 -8.75
CA GLY A 523 -6.17 16.78 -8.04
C GLY A 523 -6.18 16.53 -6.52
N ASP A 524 -5.41 15.55 -6.02
CA ASP A 524 -5.25 15.30 -4.59
C ASP A 524 -4.28 16.27 -3.91
N ALA A 525 -3.36 16.89 -4.64
CA ALA A 525 -2.46 17.92 -4.10
C ALA A 525 -3.22 19.21 -3.72
N ASP A 526 -4.24 19.60 -4.48
CA ASP A 526 -5.18 20.67 -4.11
C ASP A 526 -6.06 20.28 -2.91
N VAL A 527 -6.38 18.99 -2.73
CA VAL A 527 -7.09 18.49 -1.54
C VAL A 527 -6.21 18.61 -0.30
N ALA A 528 -4.94 18.20 -0.35
CA ALA A 528 -4.00 18.37 0.76
C ALA A 528 -3.87 19.85 1.18
N ARG A 529 -3.77 20.77 0.20
CA ARG A 529 -3.75 22.22 0.42
C ARG A 529 -5.02 22.74 1.13
N ALA A 530 -6.20 22.27 0.70
CA ALA A 530 -7.47 22.62 1.34
C ALA A 530 -7.59 22.04 2.77
N LEU A 531 -7.09 20.82 2.99
CA LEU A 531 -7.10 20.15 4.29
C LEU A 531 -6.24 20.88 5.34
N VAL A 532 -5.14 21.53 4.95
CA VAL A 532 -4.31 22.35 5.86
C VAL A 532 -4.80 23.79 6.02
N ASN A 533 -5.92 24.17 5.39
CA ASN A 533 -6.46 25.53 5.32
C ASN A 533 -5.44 26.57 4.81
N TRP A 534 -4.97 26.38 3.58
CA TRP A 534 -4.13 27.37 2.90
C TRP A 534 -4.77 27.92 1.62
N ASP A 535 -5.27 29.15 1.71
CA ASP A 535 -5.59 30.00 0.58
C ASP A 535 -4.32 30.71 0.06
N VAL A 536 -3.93 30.36 -1.16
CA VAL A 536 -2.73 30.89 -1.82
C VAL A 536 -3.05 32.22 -2.47
N SER A 537 -2.23 33.25 -2.22
CA SER A 537 -2.42 34.54 -2.90
C SER A 537 -2.18 34.39 -4.40
N GLU A 538 -2.96 35.10 -5.22
CA GLU A 538 -2.87 35.05 -6.68
C GLU A 538 -1.43 35.25 -7.18
N SER A 539 -0.70 36.17 -6.54
CA SER A 539 0.72 36.44 -6.75
C SER A 539 1.65 35.24 -6.52
N PHE A 540 1.41 34.42 -5.48
CA PHE A 540 2.26 33.27 -5.15
C PHE A 540 1.98 32.09 -6.10
N ALA A 541 0.71 31.87 -6.46
CA ALA A 541 0.32 30.91 -7.49
C ALA A 541 0.99 31.25 -8.85
N LEU A 542 0.95 32.52 -9.25
CA LEU A 542 1.57 33.02 -10.47
C LEU A 542 3.12 32.98 -10.43
N GLN A 543 3.74 33.28 -9.29
CA GLN A 543 5.21 33.21 -9.13
C GLN A 543 5.75 31.78 -9.17
N THR A 544 5.05 30.82 -8.55
CA THR A 544 5.47 29.42 -8.55
C THR A 544 5.11 28.67 -9.82
N GLY A 545 4.10 29.12 -10.57
CA GLY A 545 3.67 28.51 -11.83
C GLY A 545 3.07 27.10 -11.70
N MET A 546 2.95 26.58 -10.48
CA MET A 546 2.46 25.23 -10.18
C MET A 546 0.94 25.17 -9.95
N TRP A 547 0.30 26.30 -9.60
CA TRP A 547 -1.08 26.33 -9.10
C TRP A 547 -1.93 27.36 -9.84
N SER A 548 -3.23 27.08 -9.98
CA SER A 548 -4.20 28.04 -10.51
C SER A 548 -5.05 28.60 -9.36
N PRO A 549 -5.16 29.93 -9.20
CA PRO A 549 -6.08 30.54 -8.22
C PRO A 549 -7.56 30.46 -8.67
N TYR A 550 -7.84 29.94 -9.88
CA TYR A 550 -9.17 29.86 -10.48
C TYR A 550 -9.63 28.43 -10.80
N SER A 551 -8.88 27.39 -10.42
CA SER A 551 -9.32 25.99 -10.58
C SER A 551 -10.43 25.65 -9.59
N GLN A 552 -11.67 25.62 -10.07
CA GLN A 552 -12.73 24.88 -9.39
C GLN A 552 -12.37 23.40 -9.44
N CYS A 553 -11.78 22.90 -8.37
CA CYS A 553 -11.58 21.47 -8.19
C CYS A 553 -12.95 20.80 -8.15
N ALA A 554 -13.19 19.86 -9.06
CA ALA A 554 -14.13 18.80 -8.74
C ALA A 554 -13.63 18.18 -7.43
N LYS A 555 -14.47 18.19 -6.39
CA LYS A 555 -14.22 17.34 -5.22
C LYS A 555 -13.97 15.95 -5.79
N PRO A 556 -12.81 15.31 -5.53
CA PRO A 556 -12.55 13.99 -6.10
C PRO A 556 -13.74 13.10 -5.76
N GLU A 557 -14.21 12.34 -6.75
CA GLU A 557 -14.91 11.12 -6.39
C GLU A 557 -13.95 10.36 -5.49
N LEU A 558 -14.40 10.14 -4.26
CA LEU A 558 -13.70 9.23 -3.39
C LEU A 558 -13.77 7.89 -4.12
N GLU A 559 -12.65 7.47 -4.70
CA GLU A 559 -12.10 6.18 -4.30
C GLU A 559 -12.20 6.15 -2.78
N GLN A 560 -13.35 5.68 -2.29
CA GLN A 560 -13.49 5.31 -0.92
C GLN A 560 -12.37 4.29 -0.73
N TYR A 561 -11.46 4.54 0.21
CA TYR A 561 -10.67 3.45 0.72
C TYR A 561 -11.67 2.51 1.38
N VAL A 562 -12.21 1.59 0.59
CA VAL A 562 -13.31 0.70 0.97
C VAL A 562 -12.71 -0.14 2.07
N ARG A 563 -13.01 0.25 3.33
CA ARG A 563 -12.53 -0.40 4.54
C ARG A 563 -12.65 -1.90 4.30
N PRO A 564 -11.54 -2.64 4.11
CA PRO A 564 -11.57 -3.90 3.41
C PRO A 564 -12.49 -4.82 4.18
N SER A 565 -13.67 -5.08 3.60
CA SER A 565 -14.80 -5.62 4.34
C SER A 565 -14.40 -6.97 4.93
N THR A 566 -14.19 -6.99 6.24
CA THR A 566 -13.80 -8.21 6.96
C THR A 566 -15.08 -8.93 7.36
N VAL A 567 -15.48 -9.91 6.55
CA VAL A 567 -16.68 -10.72 6.75
C VAL A 567 -16.27 -12.03 7.40
N GLU A 568 -16.90 -12.37 8.53
CA GLU A 568 -16.68 -13.65 9.20
C GLU A 568 -17.87 -14.59 8.97
N VAL A 569 -17.58 -15.81 8.52
CA VAL A 569 -18.60 -16.82 8.17
C VAL A 569 -18.29 -18.10 8.93
N VAL A 570 -19.17 -18.49 9.86
CA VAL A 570 -19.08 -19.79 10.54
C VAL A 570 -19.89 -20.82 9.74
N PHE A 571 -19.22 -21.85 9.24
CA PHE A 571 -19.84 -22.89 8.41
C PHE A 571 -20.52 -23.93 9.30
N SER A 572 -21.80 -23.69 9.59
CA SER A 572 -22.61 -24.57 10.44
C SER A 572 -23.90 -25.03 9.72
N PRO A 573 -23.81 -26.02 8.81
CA PRO A 573 -24.96 -26.50 8.04
C PRO A 573 -26.07 -27.12 8.91
N ASN A 574 -25.72 -27.58 10.12
CA ASN A 574 -26.62 -28.25 11.05
C ASN A 574 -26.92 -27.43 12.33
N GLY A 575 -26.49 -26.16 12.41
CA GLY A 575 -26.61 -25.35 13.64
C GLY A 575 -25.69 -25.80 14.79
N GLN A 576 -24.66 -26.59 14.48
CA GLN A 576 -23.56 -26.96 15.38
C GLN A 576 -22.77 -25.73 15.89
N VAL A 577 -22.11 -25.90 17.03
CA VAL A 577 -21.23 -24.89 17.65
C VAL A 577 -19.93 -24.76 16.84
N GLU A 578 -19.36 -23.56 16.85
CA GLU A 578 -18.06 -23.24 16.27
C GLU A 578 -16.92 -24.11 16.85
N ASP A 579 -15.97 -24.48 15.99
CA ASP A 579 -14.74 -25.18 16.34
C ASP A 579 -13.53 -24.23 16.20
N PRO A 580 -13.08 -23.58 17.29
CA PRO A 580 -12.00 -22.60 17.23
C PRO A 580 -10.61 -23.23 17.06
N ASN A 581 -10.45 -24.52 17.39
CA ASN A 581 -9.17 -25.24 17.35
C ASN A 581 -9.29 -26.55 16.53
N PRO A 582 -9.58 -26.43 15.22
CA PRO A 582 -9.89 -27.58 14.38
C PRO A 582 -8.65 -28.42 14.10
N GLY A 583 -8.76 -29.74 14.32
CA GLY A 583 -7.66 -30.68 14.16
C GLY A 583 -7.25 -30.94 12.71
N ALA A 584 -6.15 -31.69 12.55
CA ALA A 584 -5.62 -32.12 11.24
C ALA A 584 -6.56 -33.07 10.46
N ASP A 585 -7.67 -33.52 11.04
CA ASP A 585 -8.75 -34.20 10.33
C ASP A 585 -9.68 -33.22 9.59
N LYS A 586 -9.77 -31.96 10.06
CA LYS A 586 -10.54 -30.87 9.43
C LYS A 586 -9.67 -29.96 8.57
N VAL A 587 -8.53 -29.49 9.08
CA VAL A 587 -7.66 -28.52 8.38
C VAL A 587 -6.21 -29.03 8.37
N ILE A 588 -5.69 -29.33 7.19
CA ILE A 588 -4.28 -29.68 7.00
C ILE A 588 -3.53 -28.46 6.47
N MET A 589 -2.52 -28.02 7.20
CA MET A 589 -1.53 -27.07 6.70
C MET A 589 -0.65 -27.81 5.67
N LEU A 590 -0.72 -27.37 4.41
CA LEU A 590 0.28 -27.67 3.41
C LEU A 590 1.34 -26.57 3.43
N SER A 591 2.47 -26.84 2.78
CA SER A 591 3.51 -25.83 2.61
C SER A 591 2.99 -24.57 1.92
N ASN A 592 2.20 -24.69 0.84
CA ASN A 592 1.71 -23.56 0.01
C ASN A 592 0.25 -23.15 0.29
N GLY A 593 -0.37 -23.66 1.35
CA GLY A 593 -1.82 -23.60 1.46
C GLY A 593 -2.42 -24.43 2.57
N PHE A 594 -3.74 -24.56 2.51
CA PHE A 594 -4.54 -25.27 3.51
C PHE A 594 -5.50 -26.20 2.80
N VAL A 595 -5.53 -27.48 3.16
CA VAL A 595 -6.56 -28.43 2.71
C VAL A 595 -7.61 -28.53 3.80
N VAL A 596 -8.76 -27.93 3.56
CA VAL A 596 -9.94 -28.05 4.41
C VAL A 596 -10.72 -29.29 3.98
N ARG A 597 -10.63 -30.35 4.79
CA ARG A 597 -11.31 -31.64 4.59
C ARG A 597 -12.75 -31.65 5.11
N LYS A 598 -13.06 -30.78 6.07
CA LYS A 598 -14.41 -30.58 6.64
C LYS A 598 -14.60 -29.12 6.99
N MET A 599 -15.67 -28.50 6.51
CA MET A 599 -16.06 -27.13 6.82
C MET A 599 -16.87 -27.00 8.11
N GLU A 600 -17.53 -28.07 8.56
CA GLU A 600 -18.45 -28.00 9.71
C GLU A 600 -17.77 -27.50 11.00
N GLY A 601 -18.25 -26.38 11.50
CA GLY A 601 -17.76 -25.66 12.68
C GLY A 601 -16.71 -24.59 12.39
N LEU A 602 -16.13 -24.52 11.18
CA LEU A 602 -15.03 -23.59 10.88
C LEU A 602 -15.51 -22.14 10.70
N ARG A 603 -14.80 -21.18 11.29
CA ARG A 603 -14.92 -19.75 10.96
C ARG A 603 -13.96 -19.42 9.80
N LEU A 604 -14.46 -18.85 8.70
CA LEU A 604 -13.63 -18.16 7.73
C LEU A 604 -13.64 -16.66 8.02
N THR A 605 -12.47 -16.03 8.12
CA THR A 605 -12.33 -14.57 8.02
C THR A 605 -12.00 -14.23 6.56
N LEU A 606 -12.81 -13.38 5.94
CA LEU A 606 -12.75 -13.01 4.53
C LEU A 606 -12.48 -11.51 4.43
N THR A 607 -11.37 -11.11 3.82
CA THR A 607 -10.96 -9.69 3.72
C THR A 607 -11.06 -9.23 2.27
N GLN A 608 -11.83 -8.18 2.03
CA GLN A 608 -12.02 -7.60 0.70
C GLN A 608 -10.72 -7.01 0.13
N ARG A 609 -10.42 -7.29 -1.15
CA ARG A 609 -9.26 -6.75 -1.87
C ARG A 609 -9.56 -5.35 -2.44
N PRO A 610 -8.75 -4.31 -2.16
CA PRO A 610 -8.96 -2.96 -2.70
C PRO A 610 -8.80 -2.84 -4.22
N ASP A 611 -7.96 -3.69 -4.82
CA ASP A 611 -7.46 -3.59 -6.21
C ASP A 611 -8.34 -4.26 -7.27
N SER A 612 -9.33 -5.06 -6.86
CA SER A 612 -9.98 -6.04 -7.73
C SER A 612 -11.51 -6.07 -7.61
N GLY A 613 -12.11 -4.87 -7.51
CA GLY A 613 -13.55 -4.67 -7.71
C GLY A 613 -14.46 -5.34 -6.67
N GLY A 614 -13.95 -5.54 -5.44
CA GLY A 614 -14.70 -6.19 -4.37
C GLY A 614 -14.58 -7.72 -4.33
N ALA A 615 -13.52 -8.29 -4.91
CA ALA A 615 -13.07 -9.65 -4.57
C ALA A 615 -12.69 -9.77 -3.08
N TYR A 616 -12.62 -10.99 -2.55
CA TYR A 616 -12.27 -11.26 -1.14
C TYR A 616 -11.27 -12.40 -1.05
N ASP A 617 -10.26 -12.27 -0.19
CA ASP A 617 -9.34 -13.35 0.15
C ASP A 617 -9.72 -13.96 1.51
N ILE A 618 -9.57 -15.28 1.65
CA ILE A 618 -9.62 -15.93 2.95
C ILE A 618 -8.32 -15.58 3.68
N THR A 619 -8.41 -14.82 4.77
CA THR A 619 -7.27 -14.40 5.59
C THR A 619 -7.14 -15.23 6.87
N ARG A 620 -8.20 -15.95 7.28
CA ARG A 620 -8.15 -16.89 8.41
C ARG A 620 -9.12 -18.07 8.25
N ILE A 621 -8.72 -19.24 8.76
CA ILE A 621 -9.54 -20.44 8.95
C ILE A 621 -9.49 -20.82 10.44
N SER A 622 -10.49 -20.38 11.21
CA SER A 622 -10.58 -20.47 12.67
C SER A 622 -9.35 -19.82 13.33
N GLN A 623 -8.45 -20.59 13.96
CA GLN A 623 -7.17 -20.07 14.47
C GLN A 623 -6.10 -19.85 13.38
N TYR A 624 -6.21 -20.50 12.23
CA TYR A 624 -5.12 -20.54 11.23
C TYR A 624 -5.13 -19.30 10.33
N MET A 625 -4.14 -18.42 10.50
CA MET A 625 -3.85 -17.33 9.56
C MET A 625 -3.47 -17.89 8.18
N ILE A 626 -4.02 -17.30 7.12
CA ILE A 626 -3.74 -17.70 5.73
C ILE A 626 -2.78 -16.66 5.12
N PRO A 627 -1.52 -17.01 4.81
CA PRO A 627 -0.59 -16.08 4.19
C PRO A 627 -1.12 -15.59 2.84
N LYS A 628 -0.88 -14.30 2.53
CA LYS A 628 -1.34 -13.67 1.29
C LYS A 628 -0.91 -14.51 0.07
N GLY A 629 -1.86 -14.93 -0.77
CA GLY A 629 -1.57 -15.77 -1.95
C GLY A 629 -1.26 -17.25 -1.67
N ALA A 630 -1.39 -17.73 -0.44
CA ALA A 630 -1.51 -19.17 -0.17
C ALA A 630 -2.83 -19.71 -0.75
N THR A 631 -2.85 -20.97 -1.19
CA THR A 631 -4.06 -21.56 -1.79
C THR A 631 -4.88 -22.34 -0.76
N VAL A 632 -6.16 -22.01 -0.60
CA VAL A 632 -7.08 -22.83 0.20
C VAL A 632 -7.78 -23.82 -0.73
N PHE A 633 -7.50 -25.10 -0.52
CA PHE A 633 -8.13 -26.23 -1.20
C PHE A 633 -9.27 -26.74 -0.31
N PHE A 634 -10.48 -26.86 -0.87
CA PHE A 634 -11.60 -27.50 -0.19
C PHE A 634 -11.76 -28.93 -0.72
N ALA A 635 -11.60 -29.90 0.19
CA ALA A 635 -11.75 -31.34 -0.06
C ALA A 635 -13.00 -31.92 0.65
N ASP A 636 -13.87 -31.05 1.18
CA ASP A 636 -15.16 -31.41 1.76
C ASP A 636 -16.20 -31.60 0.64
N PRO A 637 -16.85 -32.79 0.53
CA PRO A 637 -17.89 -33.04 -0.47
C PRO A 637 -19.07 -32.07 -0.43
N SER A 638 -19.44 -31.55 0.74
CA SER A 638 -20.54 -30.57 0.87
C SER A 638 -20.23 -29.23 0.20
N VAL A 639 -18.95 -28.87 0.10
CA VAL A 639 -18.47 -27.68 -0.61
C VAL A 639 -18.46 -27.92 -2.12
N LEU A 640 -18.10 -29.13 -2.56
CA LEU A 640 -18.16 -29.51 -3.98
C LEU A 640 -19.59 -29.52 -4.52
N ASP A 641 -20.56 -30.01 -3.75
CA ASP A 641 -21.98 -29.93 -4.14
C ASP A 641 -22.57 -28.52 -4.06
N ALA A 642 -22.02 -27.62 -3.22
CA ALA A 642 -22.39 -26.20 -3.21
C ALA A 642 -21.80 -25.37 -4.38
N PHE A 643 -20.67 -25.79 -4.97
CA PHE A 643 -20.03 -25.10 -6.11
C PHE A 643 -20.31 -25.73 -7.48
N ARG A 644 -20.91 -26.93 -7.53
CA ARG A 644 -21.43 -27.53 -8.77
C ARG A 644 -22.50 -26.60 -9.36
N HIS A 645 -22.22 -26.03 -10.52
CA HIS A 645 -23.11 -25.07 -11.18
C HIS A 645 -24.48 -25.68 -11.46
N ASP A 646 -25.54 -25.09 -10.92
CA ASP A 646 -26.91 -25.49 -11.22
C ASP A 646 -27.33 -25.01 -12.63
N PRO A 647 -27.56 -25.93 -13.60
CA PRO A 647 -28.01 -25.57 -14.94
C PRO A 647 -29.45 -25.02 -14.99
N GLN A 648 -30.17 -24.98 -13.87
CA GLN A 648 -31.47 -24.29 -13.77
C GLN A 648 -31.33 -22.78 -13.51
N SER A 649 -30.17 -22.29 -13.04
CA SER A 649 -29.98 -20.86 -12.74
C SER A 649 -29.55 -20.02 -13.96
N THR A 650 -28.70 -20.57 -14.84
CA THR A 650 -28.17 -19.85 -16.01
C THR A 650 -29.29 -19.40 -16.96
N GLN A 651 -29.36 -18.11 -17.28
CA GLN A 651 -30.29 -17.56 -18.26
C GLN A 651 -29.70 -17.42 -19.67
N GLU A 652 -28.37 -17.33 -19.78
CA GLU A 652 -27.69 -17.29 -21.07
C GLU A 652 -27.76 -18.64 -21.80
N VAL A 653 -27.97 -18.59 -23.11
CA VAL A 653 -27.95 -19.73 -24.02
C VAL A 653 -27.12 -19.38 -25.24
N ARG A 654 -26.22 -20.27 -25.64
CA ARG A 654 -25.43 -20.11 -26.87
C ARG A 654 -26.15 -20.80 -28.03
N LEU A 655 -26.51 -20.03 -29.05
CA LEU A 655 -27.15 -20.51 -30.27
C LEU A 655 -26.11 -20.80 -31.34
N LYS A 656 -25.97 -22.07 -31.74
CA LYS A 656 -25.04 -22.50 -32.79
C LYS A 656 -25.81 -22.74 -34.09
N THR A 657 -25.53 -21.94 -35.11
CA THR A 657 -26.11 -22.12 -36.45
C THR A 657 -25.16 -22.87 -37.37
N ARG A 658 -25.71 -23.64 -38.31
CA ARG A 658 -24.97 -24.30 -39.39
C ARG A 658 -25.74 -24.11 -40.70
N TYR A 659 -25.07 -23.68 -41.76
CA TYR A 659 -25.68 -23.43 -43.07
C TYR A 659 -24.64 -23.58 -44.19
N LEU A 660 -25.07 -23.47 -45.45
CA LEU A 660 -24.19 -23.44 -46.63
C LEU A 660 -23.97 -21.98 -47.07
N ASP A 661 -22.71 -21.55 -47.19
CA ASP A 661 -22.34 -20.19 -47.61
C ASP A 661 -22.61 -19.95 -49.12
N THR A 662 -22.31 -18.74 -49.62
CA THR A 662 -22.49 -18.39 -51.04
C THR A 662 -21.59 -19.19 -52.01
N ALA A 663 -20.57 -19.88 -51.49
CA ALA A 663 -19.67 -20.76 -52.24
C ALA A 663 -19.99 -22.25 -52.03
N GLY A 664 -21.11 -22.59 -51.38
CA GLY A 664 -21.53 -23.97 -51.12
C GLY A 664 -20.72 -24.68 -50.03
N ARG A 665 -20.02 -23.96 -49.16
CA ARG A 665 -19.22 -24.51 -48.05
C ARG A 665 -20.03 -24.49 -46.75
N HIS A 666 -19.81 -25.47 -45.88
CA HIS A 666 -20.44 -25.46 -44.56
C HIS A 666 -19.85 -24.35 -43.68
N ALA A 667 -20.70 -23.40 -43.30
CA ALA A 667 -20.41 -22.34 -42.34
C ALA A 667 -21.08 -22.66 -40.99
N VAL A 668 -20.46 -22.16 -39.92
CA VAL A 668 -20.96 -22.28 -38.54
C VAL A 668 -20.80 -20.92 -37.87
N GLU A 669 -21.90 -20.33 -37.40
CA GLU A 669 -21.87 -19.12 -36.57
C GLU A 669 -22.37 -19.47 -35.16
N SER A 670 -21.98 -18.65 -34.17
CA SER A 670 -22.32 -18.83 -32.76
C SER A 670 -22.72 -17.51 -32.16
N HIS A 671 -23.91 -17.45 -31.57
CA HIS A 671 -24.53 -16.23 -31.07
C HIS A 671 -24.94 -16.41 -29.60
N LEU A 672 -24.97 -15.31 -28.84
CA LEU A 672 -25.49 -15.31 -27.48
C LEU A 672 -26.97 -14.92 -27.50
N GLY A 673 -27.76 -15.52 -26.62
CA GLY A 673 -29.14 -15.16 -26.35
C GLY A 673 -29.53 -15.45 -24.91
N MET A 674 -30.71 -15.00 -24.49
CA MET A 674 -31.25 -15.27 -23.16
C MET A 674 -32.53 -16.10 -23.27
N ARG A 675 -32.67 -17.15 -22.46
CA ARG A 675 -33.96 -17.87 -22.37
C ARG A 675 -35.00 -17.04 -21.62
N ALA A 676 -36.26 -17.29 -21.89
CA ALA A 676 -37.35 -16.78 -21.07
C ALA A 676 -37.28 -17.32 -19.63
N THR A 677 -37.89 -16.58 -18.69
CA THR A 677 -38.12 -17.06 -17.31
C THR A 677 -39.22 -18.13 -17.24
N PHE A 678 -40.00 -18.29 -18.32
CA PHE A 678 -41.15 -19.18 -18.44
C PHE A 678 -40.99 -20.20 -19.57
N GLY A 679 -41.78 -21.27 -19.53
CA GLY A 679 -41.74 -22.37 -20.51
C GLY A 679 -40.57 -23.34 -20.29
N PRO A 680 -40.36 -24.30 -21.21
CA PRO A 680 -39.31 -25.32 -21.07
C PRO A 680 -37.89 -24.72 -21.13
N ASN A 681 -37.00 -25.18 -20.25
CA ASN A 681 -35.59 -24.77 -20.29
C ASN A 681 -34.83 -25.54 -21.40
N PRO A 682 -34.28 -24.86 -22.43
CA PRO A 682 -33.58 -25.52 -23.54
C PRO A 682 -32.21 -26.11 -23.14
N LEU A 683 -31.67 -25.80 -21.97
CA LEU A 683 -30.37 -26.34 -21.52
C LEU A 683 -30.45 -27.68 -20.79
N LEU A 684 -31.65 -28.10 -20.37
CA LEU A 684 -31.85 -29.36 -19.65
C LEU A 684 -32.04 -30.53 -20.64
N PRO A 685 -31.31 -31.65 -20.48
CA PRO A 685 -31.50 -32.83 -21.29
C PRO A 685 -32.81 -33.54 -20.89
N ASN A 686 -33.88 -33.33 -21.66
CA ASN A 686 -35.20 -33.85 -21.32
C ASN A 686 -35.31 -35.36 -21.61
N VAL A 687 -35.08 -36.17 -20.57
CA VAL A 687 -35.07 -37.65 -20.63
C VAL A 687 -36.39 -38.25 -21.11
N LEU A 688 -37.50 -37.51 -21.04
CA LEU A 688 -38.86 -38.02 -21.34
C LEU A 688 -39.51 -37.48 -22.62
N SER A 689 -38.92 -36.51 -23.34
CA SER A 689 -39.39 -36.19 -24.70
C SER A 689 -38.34 -35.58 -25.64
N GLN A 690 -38.12 -36.26 -26.78
CA GLN A 690 -37.25 -35.80 -27.89
C GLN A 690 -37.93 -34.74 -28.80
N THR A 691 -38.91 -34.01 -28.26
CA THR A 691 -39.87 -33.21 -29.06
C THR A 691 -39.53 -31.73 -29.18
N HIS A 692 -38.56 -31.22 -28.41
CA HIS A 692 -38.28 -29.79 -28.30
C HIS A 692 -36.83 -29.43 -28.64
N PHE A 693 -36.60 -28.15 -28.86
CA PHE A 693 -35.29 -27.54 -29.09
C PHE A 693 -34.49 -27.49 -27.77
N ALA A 694 -33.61 -28.47 -27.57
CA ALA A 694 -32.89 -28.65 -26.32
C ALA A 694 -31.43 -29.10 -26.54
N ARG A 695 -30.60 -28.93 -25.51
CA ARG A 695 -29.19 -29.37 -25.46
C ARG A 695 -29.07 -30.85 -25.84
N ASN A 696 -28.11 -31.16 -26.71
CA ASN A 696 -27.84 -32.50 -27.26
C ASN A 696 -29.00 -33.12 -28.09
N ALA A 697 -30.06 -32.36 -28.42
CA ALA A 697 -31.07 -32.80 -29.37
C ALA A 697 -30.57 -32.66 -30.82
N PRO A 698 -31.15 -33.39 -31.80
CA PRO A 698 -30.82 -33.20 -33.21
C PRO A 698 -31.02 -31.74 -33.64
N MET A 699 -30.02 -31.18 -34.33
CA MET A 699 -30.06 -29.86 -34.98
C MET A 699 -31.41 -29.63 -35.69
N ARG A 700 -32.08 -28.50 -35.44
CA ARG A 700 -33.41 -28.21 -36.00
C ARG A 700 -33.34 -27.18 -37.12
N SER A 701 -34.22 -27.29 -38.12
CA SER A 701 -34.34 -26.25 -39.14
C SER A 701 -34.87 -24.95 -38.52
N LEU A 702 -34.15 -23.85 -38.70
CA LEU A 702 -34.62 -22.50 -38.38
C LEU A 702 -35.44 -21.97 -39.57
N ILE A 703 -36.62 -21.40 -39.31
CA ILE A 703 -37.47 -20.80 -40.35
C ILE A 703 -38.08 -19.46 -39.91
N LYS A 704 -38.36 -18.58 -40.87
CA LYS A 704 -39.28 -17.44 -40.72
C LYS A 704 -40.61 -17.77 -41.39
N PRO A 705 -41.77 -17.71 -40.68
CA PRO A 705 -43.06 -18.02 -41.30
C PRO A 705 -43.45 -16.94 -42.32
N SER A 706 -43.75 -17.34 -43.57
CA SER A 706 -44.23 -16.40 -44.60
C SER A 706 -45.60 -15.79 -44.30
N SER A 707 -46.34 -16.38 -43.36
CA SER A 707 -47.65 -15.92 -42.89
C SER A 707 -47.59 -14.88 -41.75
N THR A 708 -46.44 -14.68 -41.08
CA THR A 708 -46.32 -13.65 -40.04
C THR A 708 -44.87 -13.29 -39.69
N THR A 709 -44.59 -11.98 -39.60
CA THR A 709 -43.29 -11.45 -39.13
C THR A 709 -43.17 -11.41 -37.61
N TYR A 710 -44.31 -11.32 -36.90
CA TYR A 710 -44.37 -11.03 -35.46
C TYR A 710 -45.04 -12.12 -34.62
N GLY A 711 -45.80 -13.04 -35.22
CA GLY A 711 -46.43 -14.17 -34.52
C GLY A 711 -47.48 -13.81 -33.46
N CYS A 712 -48.07 -12.62 -33.53
CA CYS A 712 -49.06 -12.13 -32.55
C CYS A 712 -50.49 -12.69 -32.74
N HIS A 713 -50.71 -13.51 -33.76
CA HIS A 713 -51.97 -14.16 -34.12
C HIS A 713 -51.67 -15.59 -34.60
N PRO A 714 -52.65 -16.52 -34.63
CA PRO A 714 -52.43 -17.89 -35.08
C PRO A 714 -51.77 -17.99 -36.46
N TYR A 715 -50.73 -18.82 -36.58
CA TYR A 715 -50.02 -19.12 -37.82
C TYR A 715 -49.68 -20.61 -37.93
N SER A 716 -49.38 -21.05 -39.14
CA SER A 716 -48.98 -22.43 -39.44
C SER A 716 -47.56 -22.47 -39.99
N VAL A 717 -46.79 -23.48 -39.58
CA VAL A 717 -45.48 -23.81 -40.17
C VAL A 717 -45.57 -25.08 -41.00
N ALA A 718 -44.66 -25.24 -41.97
CA ALA A 718 -44.60 -26.43 -42.80
C ALA A 718 -44.32 -27.69 -41.95
N ARG A 719 -45.29 -28.60 -41.85
CA ARG A 719 -45.14 -29.84 -41.07
C ARG A 719 -44.17 -30.80 -41.77
N PRO A 720 -43.27 -31.48 -41.03
CA PRO A 720 -42.40 -32.49 -41.62
C PRO A 720 -43.20 -33.68 -42.15
N ALA A 721 -42.72 -34.30 -43.24
CA ALA A 721 -43.39 -35.43 -43.89
C ALA A 721 -43.49 -36.71 -43.03
N ASN A 722 -42.74 -36.78 -41.92
CA ASN A 722 -42.84 -37.84 -40.92
C ASN A 722 -43.58 -37.29 -39.68
N PRO A 723 -44.78 -37.80 -39.31
CA PRO A 723 -45.54 -37.30 -38.17
C PRO A 723 -44.91 -37.60 -36.80
N LYS A 724 -43.82 -38.39 -36.73
CA LYS A 724 -43.00 -38.56 -35.52
C LYS A 724 -41.85 -37.55 -35.42
N ALA A 725 -41.59 -36.74 -36.44
CA ALA A 725 -40.56 -35.71 -36.42
C ALA A 725 -41.09 -34.43 -35.76
N SER A 726 -40.40 -33.95 -34.73
CA SER A 726 -40.68 -32.67 -34.09
C SER A 726 -40.35 -31.49 -35.01
N GLY A 727 -41.19 -30.45 -34.97
CA GLY A 727 -41.21 -29.36 -35.95
C GLY A 727 -39.98 -28.42 -35.94
N PRO A 728 -39.98 -27.39 -36.79
CA PRO A 728 -38.87 -26.44 -36.92
C PRO A 728 -38.77 -25.50 -35.71
N VAL A 729 -37.64 -24.80 -35.60
CA VAL A 729 -37.49 -23.62 -34.72
C VAL A 729 -37.94 -22.40 -35.50
N VAL A 730 -38.77 -21.56 -34.88
CA VAL A 730 -39.35 -20.37 -35.52
C VAL A 730 -38.58 -19.13 -35.11
N PHE A 731 -38.27 -18.26 -36.08
CA PHE A 731 -37.70 -16.93 -35.88
C PHE A 731 -38.77 -15.84 -36.09
N LEU A 732 -38.87 -14.90 -35.15
CA LEU A 732 -39.80 -13.75 -35.19
C LEU A 732 -39.12 -12.46 -34.72
N LEU A 733 -39.68 -11.31 -35.08
CA LEU A 733 -39.30 -10.00 -34.53
C LEU A 733 -40.15 -9.62 -33.31
N ARG A 734 -39.67 -8.67 -32.49
CA ARG A 734 -40.28 -8.31 -31.19
C ARG A 734 -41.74 -7.87 -31.30
N GLY A 735 -42.08 -6.92 -32.18
CA GLY A 735 -43.45 -6.46 -32.39
C GLY A 735 -44.22 -6.07 -31.11
N HIS A 736 -45.56 -6.01 -31.17
CA HIS A 736 -46.37 -5.39 -30.11
C HIS A 736 -47.05 -6.35 -29.11
N CYS A 737 -47.17 -7.65 -29.41
CA CYS A 737 -47.74 -8.65 -28.50
C CYS A 737 -46.77 -9.07 -27.36
N THR A 738 -47.25 -9.83 -26.37
CA THR A 738 -46.38 -10.32 -25.27
C THR A 738 -45.44 -11.43 -25.75
N PHE A 739 -44.41 -11.75 -24.97
CA PHE A 739 -43.56 -12.92 -25.27
C PHE A 739 -44.33 -14.24 -25.04
N VAL A 740 -45.32 -14.24 -24.14
CA VAL A 740 -46.21 -15.36 -23.84
C VAL A 740 -47.16 -15.64 -25.01
N ASP A 741 -47.77 -14.60 -25.62
CA ASP A 741 -48.55 -14.72 -26.86
C ASP A 741 -47.75 -15.46 -27.95
N LYS A 742 -46.50 -15.02 -28.20
CA LYS A 742 -45.64 -15.58 -29.25
C LYS A 742 -45.31 -17.05 -28.96
N ALA A 743 -44.98 -17.38 -27.71
CA ALA A 743 -44.72 -18.77 -27.31
C ALA A 743 -45.96 -19.64 -27.49
N TYR A 744 -47.15 -19.13 -27.14
CA TYR A 744 -48.42 -19.82 -27.32
C TYR A 744 -48.72 -20.09 -28.80
N TYR A 745 -48.67 -19.08 -29.67
CA TYR A 745 -48.92 -19.27 -31.11
C TYR A 745 -47.83 -20.11 -31.79
N ALA A 746 -46.56 -20.03 -31.34
CA ALA A 746 -45.50 -20.92 -31.80
C ALA A 746 -45.79 -22.39 -31.45
N ALA A 747 -46.20 -22.68 -30.21
CA ALA A 747 -46.62 -24.02 -29.81
C ALA A 747 -47.80 -24.54 -30.66
N GLN A 748 -48.85 -23.72 -30.85
CA GLN A 748 -50.01 -24.07 -31.65
C GLN A 748 -49.67 -24.30 -33.15
N SER A 749 -48.68 -23.59 -33.69
CA SER A 749 -48.20 -23.82 -35.06
C SER A 749 -47.53 -25.19 -35.27
N GLY A 750 -47.04 -25.81 -34.18
CA GLY A 750 -46.24 -27.05 -34.19
C GLY A 750 -44.73 -26.83 -34.19
N ALA A 751 -44.24 -25.68 -33.74
CA ALA A 751 -42.81 -25.40 -33.58
C ALA A 751 -42.17 -26.26 -32.46
N SER A 752 -40.87 -26.55 -32.54
CA SER A 752 -40.11 -27.19 -31.45
C SER A 752 -39.39 -26.19 -30.54
N GLY A 753 -39.30 -24.92 -30.94
CA GLY A 753 -38.71 -23.81 -30.20
C GLY A 753 -38.94 -22.48 -30.91
N LEU A 754 -38.72 -21.37 -30.20
CA LEU A 754 -38.95 -20.00 -30.67
C LEU A 754 -37.73 -19.12 -30.37
N ILE A 755 -37.30 -18.34 -31.36
CA ILE A 755 -36.27 -17.30 -31.22
C ILE A 755 -36.87 -15.95 -31.61
N VAL A 756 -36.67 -14.94 -30.76
CA VAL A 756 -37.20 -13.58 -30.96
C VAL A 756 -36.06 -12.57 -31.00
N SER A 757 -35.97 -11.77 -32.07
CA SER A 757 -35.08 -10.60 -32.08
C SER A 757 -35.55 -9.56 -31.08
N SER A 758 -34.62 -9.05 -30.27
CA SER A 758 -34.76 -7.79 -29.53
C SER A 758 -34.83 -6.61 -30.50
N ASP A 759 -35.41 -5.49 -30.03
CA ASP A 759 -35.34 -4.20 -30.72
C ASP A 759 -34.07 -3.42 -30.31
N HIS A 760 -33.40 -3.84 -29.23
CA HIS A 760 -32.14 -3.29 -28.73
C HIS A 760 -30.96 -4.22 -29.04
N ASP A 761 -29.74 -3.70 -29.02
CA ASP A 761 -28.52 -4.52 -29.22
C ASP A 761 -28.11 -5.39 -28.01
N GLU A 762 -28.91 -5.36 -26.95
CA GLU A 762 -28.88 -6.34 -25.87
C GLU A 762 -30.05 -7.32 -26.01
N ALA A 763 -29.83 -8.58 -25.64
CA ALA A 763 -30.88 -9.58 -25.57
C ALA A 763 -31.78 -9.31 -24.36
N LEU A 764 -33.07 -9.08 -24.57
CA LEU A 764 -34.02 -8.82 -23.48
C LEU A 764 -34.39 -10.10 -22.75
N GLN A 765 -34.26 -10.14 -21.42
CA GLN A 765 -34.82 -11.20 -20.59
C GLN A 765 -36.35 -11.24 -20.75
N ALA A 766 -36.88 -12.24 -21.46
CA ALA A 766 -38.32 -12.39 -21.67
C ALA A 766 -38.99 -12.94 -20.40
N SER A 767 -39.80 -12.12 -19.73
CA SER A 767 -40.62 -12.55 -18.58
C SER A 767 -42.11 -12.65 -18.90
N GLY A 768 -42.81 -13.41 -18.07
CA GLY A 768 -44.27 -13.66 -18.11
C GLY A 768 -45.00 -13.04 -16.92
N ASP A 769 -44.37 -12.10 -16.20
CA ASP A 769 -44.95 -11.46 -15.02
C ASP A 769 -46.23 -10.70 -15.38
N GLY A 770 -47.32 -11.00 -14.68
CA GLY A 770 -48.66 -10.46 -14.93
C GLY A 770 -49.56 -11.33 -15.82
N GLU A 771 -49.03 -12.39 -16.45
CA GLU A 771 -49.82 -13.33 -17.27
C GLU A 771 -50.47 -14.43 -16.39
N PRO A 772 -51.62 -15.01 -16.78
CA PRO A 772 -52.28 -16.06 -16.01
C PRO A 772 -51.42 -17.33 -15.87
N VAL A 773 -51.32 -17.89 -14.66
CA VAL A 773 -50.57 -19.13 -14.38
C VAL A 773 -51.02 -20.29 -15.27
N ASP A 774 -52.34 -20.40 -15.50
CA ASP A 774 -52.94 -21.39 -16.41
C ASP A 774 -52.57 -21.21 -17.89
N LEU A 775 -52.08 -20.04 -18.30
CA LEU A 775 -51.57 -19.79 -19.66
C LEU A 775 -50.09 -20.17 -19.73
N LEU A 776 -49.29 -19.74 -18.74
CA LEU A 776 -47.87 -20.08 -18.61
C LEU A 776 -47.66 -21.60 -18.54
N ALA A 777 -48.49 -22.32 -17.79
CA ALA A 777 -48.45 -23.78 -17.66
C ALA A 777 -48.77 -24.54 -18.97
N LYS A 778 -49.33 -23.87 -19.99
CA LYS A 778 -49.65 -24.47 -21.31
C LYS A 778 -48.56 -24.21 -22.37
N LEU A 779 -47.49 -23.49 -22.03
CA LEU A 779 -46.41 -23.17 -22.95
C LEU A 779 -45.45 -24.36 -23.08
N SER A 780 -45.51 -25.05 -24.23
CA SER A 780 -44.73 -26.26 -24.52
C SER A 780 -43.50 -26.04 -25.40
N VAL A 781 -43.13 -24.78 -25.70
CA VAL A 781 -41.95 -24.46 -26.54
C VAL A 781 -40.97 -23.54 -25.79
N PRO A 782 -39.66 -23.83 -25.83
CA PRO A 782 -38.64 -22.93 -25.28
C PRO A 782 -38.57 -21.64 -26.11
N LEU A 783 -38.46 -20.50 -25.43
CA LEU A 783 -38.25 -19.17 -26.04
C LEU A 783 -36.87 -18.66 -25.68
N ILE A 784 -36.10 -18.21 -26.68
CA ILE A 784 -34.84 -17.49 -26.52
C ILE A 784 -34.93 -16.13 -27.23
N THR A 785 -34.43 -15.07 -26.59
CA THR A 785 -34.23 -13.76 -27.20
C THR A 785 -32.78 -13.57 -27.63
N VAL A 786 -32.55 -12.74 -28.63
CA VAL A 786 -31.22 -12.37 -29.14
C VAL A 786 -31.12 -10.85 -29.33
N SER A 787 -29.90 -10.30 -29.39
CA SER A 787 -29.70 -8.88 -29.73
C SER A 787 -30.26 -8.54 -31.12
N ASN A 788 -30.56 -7.26 -31.37
CA ASN A 788 -31.00 -6.77 -32.68
C ASN A 788 -29.96 -7.07 -33.78
N SER A 789 -28.67 -6.84 -33.52
CA SER A 789 -27.55 -7.29 -34.38
C SER A 789 -27.59 -8.78 -34.71
N THR A 790 -27.79 -9.66 -33.73
CA THR A 790 -27.92 -11.11 -33.95
C THR A 790 -29.18 -11.45 -34.73
N GLY A 791 -30.32 -10.85 -34.39
CA GLY A 791 -31.59 -11.08 -35.07
C GLY A 791 -31.55 -10.65 -36.53
N THR A 792 -30.97 -9.48 -36.81
CA THR A 792 -30.69 -8.99 -38.16
C THR A 792 -29.84 -9.99 -38.94
N ARG A 793 -28.77 -10.52 -38.33
CA ARG A 793 -27.91 -11.54 -38.95
C ARG A 793 -28.67 -12.84 -39.26
N LEU A 794 -29.52 -13.32 -38.35
CA LEU A 794 -30.36 -14.50 -38.61
C LEU A 794 -31.38 -14.24 -39.73
N ASP A 795 -31.93 -13.03 -39.83
CA ASP A 795 -32.88 -12.66 -40.87
C ASP A 795 -32.22 -12.55 -42.26
N GLU A 796 -31.01 -11.96 -42.34
CA GLU A 796 -30.17 -12.00 -43.55
C GLU A 796 -30.00 -13.43 -44.06
N LEU A 797 -29.58 -14.35 -43.19
CA LEU A 797 -29.32 -15.74 -43.56
C LEU A 797 -30.59 -16.45 -44.03
N LEU A 798 -31.74 -16.16 -43.42
CA LEU A 798 -33.06 -16.71 -43.79
C LEU A 798 -33.63 -16.10 -45.08
N SER A 799 -33.22 -14.89 -45.46
CA SER A 799 -33.67 -14.22 -46.69
C SER A 799 -33.07 -14.80 -47.97
N VAL A 800 -31.92 -15.47 -47.88
CA VAL A 800 -31.22 -16.05 -49.03
C VAL A 800 -31.90 -17.35 -49.45
N SER A 801 -32.51 -17.35 -50.63
CA SER A 801 -33.20 -18.51 -51.18
C SER A 801 -32.28 -19.74 -51.31
N ASN A 802 -32.88 -20.93 -51.20
CA ASN A 802 -32.23 -22.23 -51.26
C ASN A 802 -31.27 -22.59 -50.09
N ARG A 803 -31.20 -21.80 -49.00
CA ARG A 803 -30.48 -22.20 -47.78
C ARG A 803 -31.37 -22.92 -46.77
N SER A 804 -30.93 -24.10 -46.33
CA SER A 804 -31.37 -24.69 -45.06
C SER A 804 -30.42 -24.24 -43.94
N ILE A 805 -30.97 -23.55 -42.94
CA ILE A 805 -30.27 -23.22 -41.70
C ILE A 805 -30.66 -24.24 -40.65
N GLN A 806 -29.66 -24.85 -40.03
CA GLN A 806 -29.81 -25.68 -38.84
C GLN A 806 -29.36 -24.91 -37.61
N ILE A 807 -30.06 -25.09 -36.48
CA ILE A 807 -29.74 -24.45 -35.20
C ILE A 807 -29.78 -25.43 -34.03
N GLU A 808 -28.95 -25.18 -33.01
CA GLU A 808 -28.83 -25.93 -31.76
C GLU A 808 -28.64 -24.96 -30.58
N ALA A 809 -29.22 -25.27 -29.42
CA ALA A 809 -28.99 -24.57 -28.17
C ALA A 809 -27.92 -25.31 -27.35
N MET A 810 -26.89 -24.59 -26.93
CA MET A 810 -25.81 -25.06 -26.07
C MET A 810 -25.72 -24.19 -24.82
N PRO A 811 -25.13 -24.70 -23.72
CA PRO A 811 -24.65 -23.83 -22.65
C PRO A 811 -23.63 -22.81 -23.21
N PRO A 812 -23.39 -21.68 -22.52
CA PRO A 812 -22.16 -20.90 -22.73
C PRO A 812 -20.92 -21.79 -22.54
N GLU A 813 -19.87 -21.54 -23.32
CA GLU A 813 -18.62 -22.31 -23.21
C GLU A 813 -17.84 -21.95 -21.94
N LEU A 814 -17.36 -22.97 -21.24
CA LEU A 814 -16.34 -22.82 -20.20
C LEU A 814 -15.01 -22.43 -20.86
N VAL A 815 -14.65 -21.14 -20.76
CA VAL A 815 -13.30 -20.68 -21.08
C VAL A 815 -12.38 -21.07 -19.91
N PRO A 816 -11.24 -21.75 -20.13
CA PRO A 816 -10.41 -22.29 -19.03
C PRO A 816 -9.82 -21.27 -18.05
N ASP A 817 -9.77 -19.98 -18.40
CA ASP A 817 -9.03 -18.93 -17.68
C ASP A 817 -9.92 -17.89 -16.95
N SER A 818 -11.22 -18.12 -16.82
CA SER A 818 -12.16 -17.12 -16.24
C SER A 818 -12.90 -17.59 -14.98
N LYS A 819 -12.39 -17.14 -13.83
CA LYS A 819 -13.15 -16.59 -12.67
C LYS A 819 -14.64 -17.00 -12.57
N ILE A 820 -14.95 -17.90 -11.62
CA ILE A 820 -16.35 -18.18 -11.22
C ILE A 820 -16.95 -16.92 -10.58
N GLN A 821 -18.16 -16.54 -11.01
CA GLN A 821 -18.94 -15.43 -10.47
C GLN A 821 -20.20 -15.96 -9.78
N ILE A 822 -20.43 -15.56 -8.53
CA ILE A 822 -21.59 -16.00 -7.72
C ILE A 822 -22.31 -14.76 -7.17
N ASN A 823 -23.64 -14.72 -7.32
CA ASN A 823 -24.62 -13.83 -6.67
C ASN A 823 -24.09 -12.53 -6.03
N ASN A 824 -23.57 -11.61 -6.86
CA ASN A 824 -23.20 -10.22 -6.53
C ASN A 824 -22.18 -10.01 -5.37
N CYS A 825 -21.52 -11.05 -4.85
CA CYS A 825 -20.45 -10.92 -3.86
C CYS A 825 -19.51 -12.14 -3.84
N LEU A 826 -18.26 -11.92 -3.42
CA LEU A 826 -17.17 -12.91 -3.29
C LEU A 826 -16.68 -13.59 -4.57
N LEU A 827 -15.66 -12.97 -5.18
CA LEU A 827 -14.65 -13.66 -5.97
C LEU A 827 -13.66 -14.36 -5.03
N LEU A 828 -13.73 -15.70 -4.90
CA LEU A 828 -12.81 -16.52 -4.11
C LEU A 828 -11.80 -17.26 -5.01
N ASN A 829 -10.55 -17.31 -4.59
CA ASN A 829 -9.47 -17.97 -5.34
C ASN A 829 -9.37 -19.47 -4.96
N VAL A 830 -10.41 -20.23 -5.32
CA VAL A 830 -10.49 -21.68 -5.03
C VAL A 830 -9.90 -22.49 -6.19
N LYS A 831 -8.94 -23.38 -5.89
CA LYS A 831 -8.60 -24.50 -6.78
C LYS A 831 -9.23 -25.77 -6.24
N LEU A 832 -10.18 -26.32 -7.01
CA LEU A 832 -10.71 -27.66 -6.76
C LEU A 832 -9.66 -28.69 -7.19
N LEU A 833 -9.64 -29.82 -6.50
CA LEU A 833 -8.94 -31.04 -6.92
C LEU A 833 -9.98 -31.99 -7.52
N GLU A 834 -9.68 -32.57 -8.69
CA GLU A 834 -10.45 -33.65 -9.31
C GLU A 834 -10.08 -35.02 -8.70
#